data_AF-A0A158NXV3-F1
#
_entry.id   AF-A0A158NXV3-F1
#
_cell.length_a   1.000
_cell.length_b   1.000
_cell.length_c   1.000
_cell.angle_alpha   90.00
_cell.angle_beta   90.00
_cell.angle_gamma   90.00
#
_symmetry.space_group_name_H-M   'P 1'
#
loop_
_entity.id
_entity.type
_entity.pdbx_description
1 polymer ?
#
loop_
_entity_poly.entity_id
_entity_poly.type
_entity_poly.pdbx_seq_one_letter_code
_entity_poly.pdbx_strand_id
1 'polypeptide(L)'
;MARWSTVLSGVFLALSMVLSLGKLLMLAAGTGSNGELTEADQWLTEIGLAQYRSLFRKKGISTLASCGEVDALPELPAQDEERLQRAARLLQQRLVLRQWLMDYGLHNYYQKLMQMEVMSLEDVYWVEDNAARTALGKDLPRWTQARQTLPTSKEDLETLKADLWSAVVKNSQHQDAWTWGGMLIVSVSVAGLVTLAAMTQPALAPEAKHSLLQYVTGKYLLPSNCRVHFEWEEPQLVGETMTFTVKFYQRNGQPYPICDKDNLIVEVTEDTHRVATLIELGGTDPLAANTAVVKFTVRHAGQYRIAVLIGSCHVHGSPFLKNFLPGPPDPNKTVFVRQSSTVVCTAGIAHSMTIEPRDEYDNLCIFGPGDQPTEGYSVNIIQIGSTVDKGSMIDYSIQLDYDSSNQRIRLKVSFPKGGCYHATVSLAGLQLHNGDFDIIVLENSVARMVHNNVASKDPDICYVAKLLGMQGERFSKPKKVFCFISPKQLTIKEYLLKFIPKRLVTFRLCPSTKFHFENSTNQHEGYYPFSIDDGCQPPVELISLYRDIIAATFTLFLLKNIGGSETFADKQDFFYHEVRKHHQKHYHEKLSMKVQRDKLLESSMKATKGFSVSDWCRNFEIIFQGEQGVDWGGVRREWFELICAALFDPGNGLFASFGESQQALVHPNPKRPSQLKLKHYEFAGRIVGKCLYESALGGSYRQLVRARFTRSFLAQIIGLRVHYKYFEQDDPDLYLSKVKYILENDVEEMELYFVEEEYDKDGQLLKVAELIPGGSKVRVTNDTKLRYLDALAQHRLASSIRNEVDHFLRGLNELIPDNLLGIFDENELELLLCGTGEYSVADLRAHHIANGSSPEFLRVLDWFWTAVSNFTQEEMARLLQFTTGCSQLPPGGFQQLSPRFQITAAPTFANLPTAHTCFNQLCLPDYECYDHFERALLLAISEGTEGFGMI
;
A
#
# COMPACT_ATOMS: atom_id res chain seq x y z
N MET A 1 79.00 -51.80 0.70
CA MET A 1 78.07 -52.71 1.40
C MET A 1 77.93 -52.47 2.92
N ALA A 2 78.66 -51.55 3.55
CA ALA A 2 78.57 -51.33 5.02
C ALA A 2 77.58 -50.24 5.50
N ARG A 3 76.94 -49.47 4.60
CA ARG A 3 75.96 -48.42 4.97
C ARG A 3 74.48 -48.84 4.91
N TRP A 4 74.18 -50.02 4.34
CA TRP A 4 72.82 -50.55 4.28
C TRP A 4 72.47 -51.46 5.47
N SER A 5 73.48 -52.01 6.14
CA SER A 5 73.29 -52.84 7.33
C SER A 5 72.78 -52.02 8.52
N THR A 6 73.25 -50.79 8.70
CA THR A 6 72.87 -49.94 9.84
C THR A 6 71.45 -49.38 9.74
N VAL A 7 70.96 -49.18 8.52
CA VAL A 7 69.59 -48.68 8.28
C VAL A 7 68.57 -49.81 8.44
N LEU A 8 68.85 -51.03 7.96
CA LEU A 8 67.95 -52.18 8.17
C LEU A 8 67.87 -52.60 9.64
N SER A 9 68.97 -52.54 10.40
CA SER A 9 68.97 -52.83 11.84
C SER A 9 68.12 -51.83 12.64
N GLY A 10 68.14 -50.54 12.26
CA GLY A 10 67.32 -49.50 12.89
C GLY A 10 65.83 -49.65 12.60
N VAL A 11 65.47 -50.06 11.38
CA VAL A 11 64.07 -50.29 10.99
C VAL A 11 63.49 -51.54 11.66
N PHE A 12 64.28 -52.61 11.83
CA PHE A 12 63.83 -53.81 12.55
C PHE A 12 63.67 -53.58 14.06
N LEU A 13 64.52 -52.76 14.69
CA LEU A 13 64.36 -52.36 16.09
C LEU A 13 63.13 -51.48 16.32
N ALA A 14 62.85 -50.55 15.39
CA ALA A 14 61.67 -49.70 15.44
C ALA A 14 60.37 -50.51 15.24
N LEU A 15 60.34 -51.46 14.29
CA LEU A 15 59.18 -52.34 14.09
C LEU A 15 58.93 -53.25 15.30
N SER A 16 59.99 -53.77 15.93
CA SER A 16 59.92 -54.57 17.15
C SER A 16 59.38 -53.78 18.35
N MET A 17 59.76 -52.50 18.50
CA MET A 17 59.21 -51.62 19.54
C MET A 17 57.75 -51.26 19.30
N VAL A 18 57.34 -51.05 18.05
CA VAL A 18 55.94 -50.74 17.70
C VAL A 18 55.02 -51.96 17.89
N LEU A 19 55.48 -53.16 17.57
CA LEU A 19 54.74 -54.41 17.83
C LEU A 19 54.70 -54.77 19.33
N SER A 20 55.72 -54.39 20.09
CA SER A 20 55.75 -54.51 21.55
C SER A 20 54.81 -53.50 22.24
N LEU A 21 54.76 -52.24 21.76
CA LEU A 21 53.82 -51.24 22.26
C LEU A 21 52.37 -51.56 21.88
N GLY A 22 52.14 -52.12 20.68
CA GLY A 22 50.82 -52.58 20.25
C GLY A 22 50.27 -53.74 21.09
N LYS A 23 51.15 -54.64 21.56
CA LYS A 23 50.77 -55.68 22.53
C LYS A 23 50.56 -55.14 23.95
N LEU A 24 51.24 -54.07 24.36
CA LEU A 24 51.04 -53.41 25.65
C LEU A 24 49.73 -52.59 25.68
N LEU A 25 49.38 -51.94 24.57
CA LEU A 25 48.13 -51.17 24.40
C LEU A 25 46.89 -52.07 24.29
N MET A 26 47.00 -53.25 23.69
CA MET A 26 45.91 -54.24 23.67
C MET A 26 45.67 -54.92 25.03
N LEU A 27 46.66 -54.91 25.93
CA LEU A 27 46.51 -55.37 27.32
C LEU A 27 46.03 -54.27 28.29
N ALA A 28 46.04 -52.99 27.87
CA ALA A 28 45.49 -51.86 28.63
C ALA A 28 44.02 -51.54 28.28
N ALA A 29 43.48 -52.10 27.19
CA ALA A 29 42.09 -51.93 26.76
C ALA A 29 41.08 -52.85 27.49
N GLY A 30 41.52 -53.60 28.50
CA GLY A 30 40.67 -54.48 29.28
C GLY A 30 41.05 -54.44 30.76
N THR A 31 40.57 -53.42 31.48
CA THR A 31 40.17 -53.40 32.91
C THR A 31 40.12 -51.95 33.39
N GLY A 32 38.95 -51.44 33.76
CA GLY A 32 38.84 -50.09 34.35
C GLY A 32 37.42 -49.51 34.41
N SER A 33 36.45 -50.28 34.90
CA SER A 33 35.23 -49.71 35.48
C SER A 33 35.56 -49.17 36.88
N ASN A 34 35.34 -47.88 37.11
CA ASN A 34 34.97 -47.19 38.36
C ASN A 34 34.79 -45.71 37.94
N GLY A 35 33.69 -44.99 38.10
CA GLY A 35 32.57 -45.09 39.04
C GLY A 35 32.14 -43.69 39.53
N GLU A 36 32.47 -42.60 38.82
CA GLU A 36 32.03 -41.25 39.19
C GLU A 36 30.90 -40.78 38.27
N LEU A 37 29.77 -40.43 38.88
CA LEU A 37 28.62 -39.82 38.20
C LEU A 37 28.92 -38.35 37.96
N THR A 38 28.85 -37.91 36.71
CA THR A 38 28.96 -36.47 36.36
C THR A 38 27.78 -35.68 36.94
N GLU A 39 27.90 -34.36 37.07
CA GLU A 39 26.78 -33.53 37.54
C GLU A 39 25.55 -33.66 36.62
N ALA A 40 25.78 -33.81 35.31
CA ALA A 40 24.73 -34.13 34.33
C ALA A 40 24.08 -35.50 34.59
N ASP A 41 24.87 -36.53 34.94
CA ASP A 41 24.33 -37.86 35.28
C ASP A 41 23.49 -37.84 36.56
N GLN A 42 23.88 -37.03 37.56
CA GLN A 42 23.13 -36.84 38.80
C GLN A 42 21.80 -36.12 38.53
N TRP A 43 21.83 -35.02 37.76
CA TRP A 43 20.62 -34.29 37.36
C TRP A 43 19.64 -35.14 36.55
N LEU A 44 20.13 -35.95 35.60
CA LEU A 44 19.29 -36.92 34.86
C LEU A 44 18.60 -37.92 35.80
N THR A 45 19.21 -38.23 36.94
CA THR A 45 18.63 -39.12 37.94
C THR A 45 17.52 -38.44 38.72
N GLU A 46 17.73 -37.19 39.12
CA GLU A 46 16.75 -36.38 39.85
C GLU A 46 15.47 -36.15 39.04
N ILE A 47 15.60 -35.98 37.73
CA ILE A 47 14.45 -35.77 36.84
C ILE A 47 13.82 -37.07 36.33
N GLY A 48 14.35 -38.24 36.73
CA GLY A 48 13.79 -39.56 36.38
C GLY A 48 14.11 -40.04 34.96
N LEU A 49 15.20 -39.57 34.35
CA LEU A 49 15.65 -39.87 32.98
C LEU A 49 17.04 -40.54 32.94
N ALA A 50 17.42 -41.24 34.02
CA ALA A 50 18.73 -41.88 34.18
C ALA A 50 19.06 -42.91 33.08
N GLN A 51 18.06 -43.49 32.42
CA GLN A 51 18.26 -44.42 31.30
C GLN A 51 18.95 -43.77 30.08
N TYR A 52 18.91 -42.43 29.95
CA TYR A 52 19.48 -41.70 28.81
C TYR A 52 20.90 -41.16 29.05
N ARG A 53 21.55 -41.49 30.17
CA ARG A 53 22.94 -41.05 30.48
C ARG A 53 23.94 -41.35 29.37
N SER A 54 23.81 -42.51 28.71
CA SER A 54 24.70 -42.89 27.60
C SER A 54 24.55 -42.01 26.36
N LEU A 55 23.34 -41.47 26.12
CA LEU A 55 23.03 -40.58 25.02
C LEU A 55 23.61 -39.19 25.24
N PHE A 56 23.48 -38.66 26.46
CA PHE A 56 24.06 -37.38 26.87
C PHE A 56 25.59 -37.40 26.80
N ARG A 57 26.22 -38.48 27.27
CA ARG A 57 27.68 -38.68 27.13
C ARG A 57 28.13 -38.73 25.67
N LYS A 58 27.37 -39.34 24.77
CA LYS A 58 27.68 -39.36 23.32
C LYS A 58 27.60 -37.98 22.67
N LYS A 59 26.69 -37.13 23.13
CA LYS A 59 26.55 -35.72 22.70
C LYS A 59 27.54 -34.77 23.39
N GLY A 60 28.40 -35.28 24.28
CA GLY A 60 29.37 -34.46 25.02
C GLY A 60 28.74 -33.60 26.12
N ILE A 61 27.52 -33.91 26.56
CA ILE A 61 26.80 -33.17 27.59
C ILE A 61 27.20 -33.74 28.95
N SER A 62 28.10 -33.05 29.65
CA SER A 62 28.71 -33.50 30.92
C SER A 62 28.49 -32.54 32.10
N THR A 63 28.08 -31.28 31.84
CA THR A 63 27.92 -30.23 32.86
C THR A 63 26.46 -29.79 33.00
N LEU A 64 26.10 -29.24 34.17
CA LEU A 64 24.75 -28.70 34.37
C LEU A 64 24.42 -27.53 33.43
N ALA A 65 25.42 -26.72 33.04
CA ALA A 65 25.22 -25.65 32.07
C ALA A 65 24.81 -26.21 30.70
N SER A 66 25.50 -27.26 30.22
CA SER A 66 25.15 -27.95 28.97
C SER A 66 23.78 -28.64 29.02
N CYS A 67 23.30 -29.05 30.20
CA CYS A 67 21.94 -29.57 30.37
C CYS A 67 20.84 -28.49 30.32
N GLY A 68 21.20 -27.21 30.52
CA GLY A 68 20.26 -26.07 30.46
C GLY A 68 20.15 -25.44 29.06
N GLU A 69 21.01 -25.82 28.10
CA GLU A 69 20.94 -25.37 26.71
C GLU A 69 19.90 -26.21 25.94
N VAL A 70 18.64 -25.75 25.95
CA VAL A 70 17.49 -26.50 25.41
C VAL A 70 17.69 -26.94 23.95
N ASP A 71 18.32 -26.10 23.13
CA ASP A 71 18.56 -26.37 21.71
C ASP A 71 19.69 -27.38 21.45
N ALA A 72 20.53 -27.65 22.45
CA ALA A 72 21.66 -28.58 22.36
C ALA A 72 21.34 -29.99 22.87
N LEU A 73 20.16 -30.20 23.46
CA LEU A 73 19.73 -31.47 24.04
C LEU A 73 19.45 -32.54 22.97
N PRO A 74 19.60 -33.83 23.30
CA PRO A 74 19.26 -34.91 22.39
C PRO A 74 17.75 -35.09 22.27
N GLU A 75 17.28 -35.43 21.06
CA GLU A 75 15.88 -35.78 20.79
C GLU A 75 15.51 -37.08 21.52
N LEU A 76 14.35 -37.07 22.19
CA LEU A 76 13.80 -38.20 22.96
C LEU A 76 12.36 -38.51 22.49
N PRO A 77 11.78 -39.66 22.86
CA PRO A 77 10.36 -39.91 22.63
C PRO A 77 9.48 -38.83 23.28
N ALA A 78 8.38 -38.45 22.62
CA ALA A 78 7.59 -37.25 22.94
C ALA A 78 7.26 -37.03 24.43
N GLN A 79 6.96 -38.10 25.18
CA GLN A 79 6.65 -38.01 26.62
C GLN A 79 7.87 -37.66 27.49
N ASP A 80 9.05 -38.18 27.14
CA ASP A 80 10.30 -37.92 27.85
C ASP A 80 10.96 -36.62 27.36
N GLU A 81 10.75 -36.25 26.10
CA GLU A 81 11.23 -34.99 25.51
C GLU A 81 10.57 -33.77 26.16
N GLU A 82 9.25 -33.76 26.32
CA GLU A 82 8.55 -32.65 26.99
C GLU A 82 9.04 -32.49 28.44
N ARG A 83 9.26 -33.62 29.13
CA ARG A 83 9.78 -33.65 30.51
C ARG A 83 11.22 -33.13 30.57
N LEU A 84 12.06 -33.52 29.61
CA LEU A 84 13.45 -33.06 29.52
C LEU A 84 13.53 -31.56 29.23
N GLN A 85 12.79 -31.06 28.24
CA GLN A 85 12.76 -29.64 27.88
C GLN A 85 12.25 -28.78 29.04
N ARG A 86 11.21 -29.23 29.74
CA ARG A 86 10.69 -28.53 30.93
C ARG A 86 11.72 -28.50 32.06
N ALA A 87 12.38 -29.62 32.33
CA ALA A 87 13.43 -29.70 33.35
C ALA A 87 14.65 -28.84 32.99
N ALA A 88 15.05 -28.80 31.72
CA ALA A 88 16.16 -27.99 31.23
C ALA A 88 15.90 -26.49 31.38
N ARG A 89 14.69 -26.01 31.05
CA ARG A 89 14.30 -24.61 31.26
C ARG A 89 14.32 -24.22 32.75
N LEU A 90 13.84 -25.11 33.63
CA LEU A 90 13.90 -24.88 35.07
C LEU A 90 15.35 -24.87 35.59
N LEU A 91 16.21 -25.73 35.05
CA LEU A 91 17.64 -25.73 35.38
C LEU A 91 18.32 -24.44 34.91
N GLN A 92 18.00 -23.97 33.71
CA GLN A 92 18.50 -22.72 33.16
C GLN A 92 18.13 -21.53 34.06
N GLN A 93 16.87 -21.41 34.47
CA GLN A 93 16.40 -20.36 35.39
C GLN A 93 17.13 -20.38 36.73
N ARG A 94 17.35 -21.57 37.30
CA ARG A 94 18.10 -21.77 38.54
C ARG A 94 19.57 -21.34 38.44
N LEU A 95 20.21 -21.68 37.33
CA LEU A 95 21.62 -21.32 37.09
C LEU A 95 21.77 -19.81 36.86
N VAL A 96 20.82 -19.18 36.16
CA VAL A 96 20.76 -17.71 36.00
C VAL A 96 20.59 -17.01 37.35
N LEU A 97 19.64 -17.47 38.18
CA LEU A 97 19.43 -16.92 39.53
C LEU A 97 20.69 -17.08 40.40
N ARG A 98 21.35 -18.25 40.33
CA ARG A 98 22.59 -18.50 41.06
C ARG A 98 23.72 -17.58 40.62
N GLN A 99 23.87 -17.34 39.31
CA GLN A 99 24.88 -16.43 38.77
C GLN A 99 24.60 -14.98 39.19
N TRP A 100 23.35 -14.54 39.12
CA TRP A 100 22.97 -13.21 39.61
C TRP A 100 23.30 -13.03 41.09
N LEU A 101 23.00 -14.03 41.94
CA LEU A 101 23.41 -13.99 43.35
C LEU A 101 24.93 -13.97 43.53
N MET A 102 25.71 -14.59 42.64
CA MET A 102 27.17 -14.54 42.69
C MET A 102 27.70 -13.14 42.38
N ASP A 103 27.15 -12.45 41.39
CA ASP A 103 27.58 -11.11 40.99
C ASP A 103 27.42 -10.07 42.12
N TYR A 104 26.44 -10.26 43.00
CA TYR A 104 26.21 -9.42 44.19
C TYR A 104 26.78 -10.02 45.50
N GLY A 105 27.52 -11.13 45.43
CA GLY A 105 28.15 -11.76 46.60
C GLY A 105 27.19 -12.46 47.57
N LEU A 106 25.97 -12.80 47.12
CA LEU A 106 24.88 -13.41 47.90
C LEU A 106 24.72 -14.93 47.66
N HIS A 107 25.60 -15.55 46.89
CA HIS A 107 25.54 -16.98 46.52
C HIS A 107 25.40 -17.95 47.71
N ASN A 108 25.95 -17.63 48.88
CA ASN A 108 25.84 -18.44 50.10
C ASN A 108 24.39 -18.60 50.61
N TYR A 109 23.47 -17.75 50.14
CA TYR A 109 22.05 -17.78 50.51
C TYR A 109 21.17 -18.53 49.50
N TYR A 110 21.72 -18.99 48.37
CA TYR A 110 20.97 -19.66 47.31
C TYR A 110 20.12 -20.83 47.82
N GLN A 111 20.69 -21.72 48.64
CA GLN A 111 19.95 -22.86 49.21
C GLN A 111 18.78 -22.44 50.14
N LYS A 112 18.93 -21.34 50.87
CA LYS A 112 17.85 -20.80 51.73
C LYS A 112 16.75 -20.12 50.91
N LEU A 113 17.10 -19.39 49.85
CA LEU A 113 16.15 -18.76 48.94
C LEU A 113 15.33 -19.79 48.17
N MET A 114 15.96 -20.90 47.76
CA MET A 114 15.27 -22.04 47.15
C MET A 114 14.24 -22.70 48.09
N GLN A 115 14.53 -22.77 49.39
CA GLN A 115 13.57 -23.26 50.40
C GLN A 115 12.39 -22.30 50.62
N MET A 116 12.52 -21.05 50.17
CA MET A 116 11.47 -20.03 50.17
C MET A 116 10.76 -19.92 48.81
N GLU A 117 10.92 -20.92 47.93
CA GLU A 117 10.32 -20.98 46.59
C GLU A 117 10.78 -19.88 45.62
N VAL A 118 11.95 -19.27 45.87
CA VAL A 118 12.58 -18.32 44.92
C VAL A 118 13.41 -19.11 43.91
N MET A 119 12.83 -19.37 42.74
CA MET A 119 13.36 -20.33 41.76
C MET A 119 13.90 -19.68 40.48
N SER A 120 13.47 -18.45 40.22
CA SER A 120 13.81 -17.65 39.05
C SER A 120 14.12 -16.20 39.46
N LEU A 121 14.57 -15.40 38.49
CA LEU A 121 14.85 -13.97 38.72
C LEU A 121 13.54 -13.19 38.95
N GLU A 122 12.43 -13.67 38.38
CA GLU A 122 11.10 -13.10 38.52
C GLU A 122 10.55 -13.26 39.94
N ASP A 123 10.84 -14.38 40.59
CA ASP A 123 10.39 -14.64 41.96
C ASP A 123 11.02 -13.66 42.96
N VAL A 124 12.19 -13.09 42.62
CA VAL A 124 12.88 -12.07 43.43
C VAL A 124 12.05 -10.80 43.60
N TYR A 125 11.20 -10.45 42.63
CA TYR A 125 10.29 -9.30 42.76
C TYR A 125 9.23 -9.51 43.84
N TRP A 126 8.90 -10.75 44.16
CA TRP A 126 7.76 -11.09 45.02
C TRP A 126 8.16 -11.54 46.43
N VAL A 127 9.47 -11.58 46.74
CA VAL A 127 9.96 -11.90 48.08
C VAL A 127 9.56 -10.80 49.07
N GLU A 128 8.82 -11.17 50.13
CA GLU A 128 8.44 -10.25 51.20
C GLU A 128 9.66 -9.81 52.03
N ASP A 129 9.72 -8.52 52.38
CA ASP A 129 10.88 -7.94 53.09
C ASP A 129 11.13 -8.57 54.47
N ASN A 130 10.08 -9.03 55.16
CA ASN A 130 10.19 -9.75 56.42
C ASN A 130 10.81 -11.16 56.24
N ALA A 131 10.45 -11.83 55.16
CA ALA A 131 10.98 -13.15 54.80
C ALA A 131 12.46 -13.03 54.39
N ALA A 132 12.79 -12.02 53.56
CA ALA A 132 14.16 -11.69 53.18
C ALA A 132 15.03 -11.32 54.41
N ARG A 133 14.52 -10.51 55.34
CA ARG A 133 15.23 -10.14 56.59
C ARG A 133 15.54 -11.36 57.46
N THR A 134 14.62 -12.33 57.52
CA THR A 134 14.81 -13.58 58.26
C THR A 134 15.85 -14.48 57.60
N ALA A 135 15.88 -14.54 56.26
CA ALA A 135 16.78 -15.40 55.50
C ALA A 135 18.22 -14.86 55.38
N LEU A 136 18.37 -13.55 55.19
CA LEU A 136 19.64 -12.89 54.82
C LEU A 136 20.34 -12.21 56.01
N GLY A 137 19.59 -11.83 57.05
CA GLY A 137 20.15 -11.26 58.29
C GLY A 137 21.00 -9.99 58.05
N LYS A 138 22.32 -10.10 58.25
CA LYS A 138 23.28 -8.98 58.11
C LYS A 138 23.52 -8.54 56.67
N ASP A 139 23.26 -9.40 55.68
CA ASP A 139 23.45 -9.12 54.26
C ASP A 139 22.20 -8.57 53.55
N LEU A 140 21.15 -8.22 54.32
CA LEU A 140 19.93 -7.59 53.81
C LEU A 140 20.19 -6.32 52.98
N PRO A 141 21.12 -5.41 53.35
CA PRO A 141 21.38 -4.21 52.53
C PRO A 141 21.88 -4.55 51.12
N ARG A 142 22.69 -5.61 50.96
CA ARG A 142 23.18 -6.06 49.66
C ARG A 142 22.07 -6.67 48.81
N TRP A 143 21.15 -7.41 49.45
CA TRP A 143 19.94 -7.93 48.79
C TRP A 143 19.02 -6.80 48.30
N THR A 144 18.77 -5.79 49.13
CA THR A 144 17.95 -4.64 48.74
C THR A 144 18.58 -3.88 47.57
N GLN A 145 19.91 -3.69 47.58
CA GLN A 145 20.63 -3.07 46.47
C GLN A 145 20.52 -3.90 45.19
N ALA A 146 20.70 -5.22 45.26
CA ALA A 146 20.58 -6.11 44.11
C ALA A 146 19.15 -6.07 43.53
N ARG A 147 18.11 -6.15 44.37
CA ARG A 147 16.72 -6.08 43.94
C ARG A 147 16.34 -4.75 43.29
N GLN A 148 16.94 -3.64 43.72
CA GLN A 148 16.73 -2.33 43.09
C GLN A 148 17.34 -2.21 41.70
N THR A 149 18.34 -3.04 41.37
CA THR A 149 18.94 -3.09 40.03
C THR A 149 18.19 -3.99 39.05
N LEU A 150 17.10 -4.64 39.49
CA LEU A 150 16.29 -5.47 38.62
C LEU A 150 15.38 -4.62 37.70
N PRO A 151 15.35 -4.86 36.38
CA PRO A 151 14.59 -4.04 35.43
C PRO A 151 13.07 -4.13 35.61
N THR A 152 12.36 -3.00 35.52
CA THR A 152 10.88 -3.00 35.63
C THR A 152 10.17 -3.37 34.33
N SER A 153 10.86 -3.31 33.18
CA SER A 153 10.32 -3.71 31.88
C SER A 153 10.58 -5.19 31.59
N LYS A 154 9.64 -5.84 30.89
CA LYS A 154 9.78 -7.26 30.53
C LYS A 154 10.92 -7.50 29.54
N GLU A 155 11.15 -6.58 28.60
CA GLU A 155 12.20 -6.70 27.57
C GLU A 155 13.61 -6.55 28.15
N ASP A 156 13.81 -5.61 29.07
CA ASP A 156 15.10 -5.42 29.74
C ASP A 156 15.41 -6.60 30.69
N LEU A 157 14.39 -7.18 31.31
CA LEU A 157 14.54 -8.36 32.16
C LEU A 157 14.97 -9.60 31.36
N GLU A 158 14.41 -9.80 30.16
CA GLU A 158 14.86 -10.88 29.26
C GLU A 158 16.29 -10.66 28.77
N THR A 159 16.67 -9.42 28.50
CA THR A 159 18.05 -9.05 28.12
C THR A 159 19.03 -9.38 29.25
N LEU A 160 18.71 -9.01 30.49
CA LEU A 160 19.52 -9.34 31.68
C LEU A 160 19.67 -10.85 31.88
N LYS A 161 18.59 -11.64 31.69
CA LYS A 161 18.67 -13.10 31.79
C LYS A 161 19.58 -13.70 30.73
N ALA A 162 19.55 -13.19 29.50
CA ALA A 162 20.40 -13.64 28.42
C ALA A 162 21.89 -13.37 28.72
N ASP A 163 22.20 -12.19 29.25
CA ASP A 163 23.57 -11.82 29.66
C ASP A 163 24.10 -12.71 30.80
N LEU A 164 23.28 -12.93 31.82
CA LEU A 164 23.61 -13.82 32.95
C LEU A 164 23.78 -15.27 32.49
N TRP A 165 22.95 -15.74 31.57
CA TRP A 165 23.07 -17.09 30.99
C TRP A 165 24.38 -17.24 30.21
N SER A 166 24.75 -16.25 29.40
CA SER A 166 26.04 -16.18 28.70
C SER A 166 27.22 -16.24 29.68
N ALA A 167 27.12 -15.60 30.85
CA ALA A 167 28.13 -15.70 31.89
C ALA A 167 28.22 -17.11 32.52
N VAL A 168 27.09 -17.77 32.78
CA VAL A 168 27.05 -19.17 33.27
C VAL A 168 27.76 -20.11 32.31
N VAL A 169 27.45 -20.02 31.01
CA VAL A 169 28.05 -20.87 29.97
C VAL A 169 29.57 -20.63 29.90
N LYS A 170 30.01 -19.37 29.87
CA LYS A 170 31.45 -19.01 29.85
C LYS A 170 32.20 -19.53 31.07
N ASN A 171 31.62 -19.42 32.26
CA ASN A 171 32.25 -19.88 33.49
C ASN A 171 32.35 -21.42 33.56
N SER A 172 31.41 -22.14 32.95
CA SER A 172 31.41 -23.61 32.91
C SER A 172 32.46 -24.19 31.95
N GLN A 173 32.72 -23.53 30.81
CA GLN A 173 33.69 -23.98 29.81
C GLN A 173 35.16 -23.88 30.27
N HIS A 174 35.44 -23.11 31.33
CA HIS A 174 36.79 -22.94 31.87
C HIS A 174 37.27 -24.10 32.78
N GLN A 175 36.38 -25.00 33.23
CA GLN A 175 36.74 -26.14 34.09
C GLN A 175 37.26 -27.38 33.33
N ASP A 176 36.98 -27.51 32.02
CA ASP A 176 37.46 -28.65 31.21
C ASP A 176 38.92 -28.50 30.74
N ALA A 177 39.61 -27.41 31.07
CA ALA A 177 40.89 -27.05 30.47
C ALA A 177 42.15 -27.41 31.31
N TRP A 178 42.04 -27.96 32.53
CA TRP A 178 43.21 -28.16 33.40
C TRP A 178 43.27 -29.54 34.11
N THR A 179 43.87 -30.54 33.46
CA THR A 179 44.59 -31.64 34.13
C THR A 179 46.03 -31.70 33.60
N TRP A 180 46.91 -30.91 34.21
CA TRP A 180 48.32 -30.79 33.84
C TRP A 180 49.19 -31.85 34.55
N GLY A 181 49.75 -32.77 33.76
CA GLY A 181 50.82 -33.67 34.21
C GLY A 181 51.45 -34.52 33.10
N GLY A 182 50.70 -34.86 32.05
CA GLY A 182 51.18 -35.74 30.96
C GLY A 182 51.41 -35.07 29.59
N MET A 183 51.02 -33.80 29.41
CA MET A 183 50.81 -33.23 28.06
C MET A 183 51.93 -32.32 27.52
N LEU A 184 53.08 -32.24 28.19
CA LEU A 184 54.20 -31.41 27.70
C LEU A 184 55.13 -32.17 26.74
N ILE A 185 55.03 -33.51 26.68
CA ILE A 185 55.86 -34.35 25.80
C ILE A 185 55.12 -34.74 24.51
N VAL A 186 53.78 -34.81 24.53
CA VAL A 186 52.97 -35.20 23.36
C VAL A 186 52.63 -33.99 22.46
N SER A 187 52.53 -32.79 23.03
CA SER A 187 52.11 -31.57 22.31
C SER A 187 53.11 -31.11 21.25
N VAL A 188 54.42 -31.29 21.45
CA VAL A 188 55.43 -30.93 20.44
C VAL A 188 55.43 -31.88 19.25
N SER A 189 55.04 -33.14 19.44
CA SER A 189 55.06 -34.16 18.38
C SER A 189 53.76 -34.18 17.56
N VAL A 190 52.61 -34.00 18.21
CA VAL A 190 51.30 -33.97 17.53
C VAL A 190 51.06 -32.62 16.84
N ALA A 191 51.51 -31.50 17.42
CA ALA A 191 51.42 -30.21 16.72
C ALA A 191 52.26 -30.22 15.43
N GLY A 192 53.47 -30.79 15.44
CA GLY A 192 54.29 -30.94 14.23
C GLY A 192 53.61 -31.76 13.13
N LEU A 193 52.97 -32.89 13.49
CA LEU A 193 52.30 -33.80 12.56
C LEU A 193 50.94 -33.29 12.06
N VAL A 194 50.14 -32.65 12.92
CA VAL A 194 48.84 -32.06 12.56
C VAL A 194 49.04 -30.82 11.69
N THR A 195 50.11 -30.04 11.91
CA THR A 195 50.45 -28.90 11.04
C THR A 195 50.88 -29.37 9.65
N LEU A 196 51.60 -30.49 9.55
CA LEU A 196 51.98 -31.08 8.26
C LEU A 196 50.78 -31.70 7.52
N ALA A 197 49.84 -32.31 8.24
CA ALA A 197 48.61 -32.90 7.69
C ALA A 197 47.62 -31.81 7.23
N ALA A 198 47.44 -30.74 8.02
CA ALA A 198 46.59 -29.61 7.64
C ALA A 198 47.16 -28.79 6.47
N MET A 199 48.48 -28.82 6.26
CA MET A 199 49.13 -28.23 5.08
C MET A 199 48.97 -29.07 3.80
N THR A 200 48.62 -30.35 3.90
CA THR A 200 48.60 -31.28 2.75
C THR A 200 47.21 -31.68 2.29
N GLN A 201 46.14 -31.46 3.08
CA GLN A 201 44.77 -31.82 2.69
C GLN A 201 43.70 -30.79 3.15
N PRO A 202 43.26 -29.86 2.29
CA PRO A 202 42.21 -28.87 2.59
C PRO A 202 40.79 -29.46 2.74
N ALA A 203 40.58 -30.75 2.41
CA ALA A 203 39.25 -31.34 2.24
C ALA A 203 38.59 -31.87 3.53
N LEU A 204 39.30 -31.87 4.67
CA LEU A 204 38.87 -32.55 5.91
C LEU A 204 38.06 -31.69 6.90
N ALA A 205 37.86 -30.39 6.64
CA ALA A 205 37.04 -29.51 7.48
C ALA A 205 36.39 -28.37 6.67
N PRO A 206 35.20 -28.58 6.07
CA PRO A 206 34.53 -27.57 5.26
C PRO A 206 33.88 -26.44 6.10
N GLU A 207 33.61 -26.68 7.39
CA GLU A 207 32.80 -25.80 8.26
C GLU A 207 33.62 -24.91 9.21
N ALA A 208 34.94 -25.06 9.26
CA ALA A 208 35.78 -24.10 9.98
C ALA A 208 35.90 -22.83 9.11
N LYS A 209 35.24 -21.73 9.52
CA LYS A 209 35.27 -20.44 8.78
C LYS A 209 36.69 -20.00 8.39
N HIS A 210 37.70 -20.33 9.21
CA HIS A 210 39.11 -20.07 8.93
C HIS A 210 39.99 -21.26 9.35
N SER A 211 41.01 -21.59 8.56
CA SER A 211 42.05 -22.54 8.97
C SER A 211 42.83 -22.01 10.19
N LEU A 212 43.36 -22.89 11.05
CA LEU A 212 44.19 -22.50 12.20
C LEU A 212 45.35 -21.57 11.78
N LEU A 213 45.93 -21.83 10.61
CA LEU A 213 46.97 -20.99 10.00
C LEU A 213 46.44 -19.58 9.69
N GLN A 214 45.25 -19.45 9.09
CA GLN A 214 44.64 -18.13 8.82
C GLN A 214 44.29 -17.37 10.09
N TYR A 215 43.81 -18.07 11.13
CA TYR A 215 43.51 -17.44 12.42
C TYR A 215 44.77 -16.91 13.11
N VAL A 216 45.85 -17.70 13.16
CA VAL A 216 47.14 -17.32 13.78
C VAL A 216 47.86 -16.25 12.96
N THR A 217 47.80 -16.29 11.63
CA THR A 217 48.41 -15.28 10.75
C THR A 217 47.56 -14.02 10.56
N GLY A 218 46.35 -13.99 11.13
CA GLY A 218 45.40 -12.89 10.99
C GLY A 218 44.87 -12.71 9.55
N LYS A 219 44.95 -13.75 8.70
CA LYS A 219 44.52 -13.76 7.30
C LYS A 219 43.04 -14.11 7.17
N TYR A 220 42.19 -13.35 7.84
CA TYR A 220 40.73 -13.47 7.78
C TYR A 220 40.07 -12.10 7.85
N LEU A 221 38.90 -11.98 7.24
CA LEU A 221 38.10 -10.75 7.19
C LEU A 221 37.70 -10.31 8.61
N LEU A 222 38.03 -9.07 8.97
CA LEU A 222 37.66 -8.50 10.26
C LEU A 222 36.73 -7.29 10.01
N PRO A 223 35.43 -7.38 10.34
CA PRO A 223 34.47 -6.30 10.08
C PRO A 223 34.86 -4.95 10.68
N SER A 224 35.48 -4.93 11.87
CA SER A 224 35.95 -3.71 12.52
C SER A 224 37.17 -3.05 11.85
N ASN A 225 37.87 -3.75 10.95
CA ASN A 225 38.95 -3.16 10.14
C ASN A 225 38.44 -2.65 8.79
N CYS A 226 37.22 -3.00 8.39
CA CYS A 226 36.63 -2.55 7.13
C CYS A 226 36.31 -1.06 7.18
N ARG A 227 36.43 -0.38 6.05
CA ARG A 227 36.24 1.08 5.95
C ARG A 227 35.19 1.40 4.91
N VAL A 228 34.28 2.30 5.24
CA VAL A 228 33.24 2.79 4.33
C VAL A 228 33.59 4.21 3.92
N HIS A 229 33.51 4.49 2.62
CA HIS A 229 33.76 5.80 2.04
C HIS A 229 32.59 6.19 1.15
N PHE A 230 31.90 7.27 1.52
CA PHE A 230 30.80 7.84 0.75
C PHE A 230 31.37 8.77 -0.32
N GLU A 231 30.90 8.65 -1.56
CA GLU A 231 31.40 9.42 -2.70
C GLU A 231 30.62 10.74 -2.92
N TRP A 232 29.99 11.23 -1.85
CA TRP A 232 29.23 12.49 -1.83
C TRP A 232 29.46 13.26 -0.52
N GLU A 233 29.14 14.55 -0.55
CA GLU A 233 29.15 15.43 0.62
C GLU A 233 27.72 15.67 1.11
N GLU A 234 27.54 15.86 2.42
CA GLU A 234 26.22 16.11 2.99
C GLU A 234 25.93 17.60 3.15
N PRO A 235 24.67 18.04 2.94
CA PRO A 235 23.50 17.24 2.54
C PRO A 235 23.39 17.05 1.02
N GLN A 236 22.85 15.89 0.59
CA GLN A 236 22.64 15.56 -0.83
C GLN A 236 21.15 15.67 -1.20
N LEU A 237 20.84 15.99 -2.45
CA LEU A 237 19.47 15.96 -2.96
C LEU A 237 19.00 14.52 -3.22
N VAL A 238 17.70 14.28 -3.13
CA VAL A 238 17.06 13.03 -3.59
C VAL A 238 17.15 12.89 -5.13
N GLY A 239 16.98 11.66 -5.61
CA GLY A 239 16.94 11.32 -7.04
C GLY A 239 18.26 10.90 -7.66
N GLU A 240 19.38 11.43 -7.16
CA GLU A 240 20.69 11.03 -7.65
C GLU A 240 21.08 9.61 -7.18
N THR A 241 21.88 8.92 -7.99
CA THR A 241 22.41 7.61 -7.60
C THR A 241 23.55 7.79 -6.61
N MET A 242 23.31 7.44 -5.36
CA MET A 242 24.28 7.48 -4.28
C MET A 242 25.24 6.30 -4.40
N THR A 243 26.53 6.60 -4.40
CA THR A 243 27.57 5.57 -4.47
C THR A 243 28.46 5.65 -3.23
N PHE A 244 28.68 4.50 -2.59
CA PHE A 244 29.70 4.39 -1.56
C PHE A 244 30.49 3.11 -1.71
N THR A 245 31.72 3.19 -1.26
CA THR A 245 32.70 2.14 -1.41
C THR A 245 33.04 1.55 -0.05
N VAL A 246 32.95 0.23 0.07
CA VAL A 246 33.37 -0.55 1.24
C VAL A 246 34.70 -1.22 0.92
N LYS A 247 35.75 -0.93 1.70
CA LYS A 247 37.06 -1.56 1.61
C LYS A 247 37.24 -2.58 2.72
N PHE A 248 37.56 -3.81 2.36
CA PHE A 248 37.67 -4.95 3.27
C PHE A 248 39.13 -5.22 3.64
N TYR A 249 39.37 -5.47 4.92
CA TYR A 249 40.70 -5.69 5.47
C TYR A 249 40.73 -6.91 6.38
N GLN A 250 41.87 -7.60 6.34
CA GLN A 250 42.21 -8.68 7.24
C GLN A 250 42.53 -8.16 8.64
N ARG A 251 42.52 -9.03 9.65
CA ARG A 251 42.97 -8.68 11.01
C ARG A 251 44.40 -8.13 11.05
N ASN A 252 45.28 -8.62 10.19
CA ASN A 252 46.68 -8.14 10.08
C ASN A 252 46.83 -6.83 9.28
N GLY A 253 45.73 -6.23 8.80
CA GLY A 253 45.70 -4.96 8.08
C GLY A 253 45.91 -5.07 6.56
N GLN A 254 46.12 -6.27 6.00
CA GLN A 254 46.21 -6.47 4.55
C GLN A 254 44.83 -6.42 3.87
N PRO A 255 44.74 -6.02 2.58
CA PRO A 255 43.51 -6.10 1.80
C PRO A 255 42.89 -7.50 1.80
N TYR A 256 41.58 -7.61 2.00
CA TYR A 256 40.84 -8.88 1.94
C TYR A 256 40.01 -8.95 0.65
N PRO A 257 40.21 -9.97 -0.22
CA PRO A 257 39.40 -10.11 -1.44
C PRO A 257 37.98 -10.57 -1.08
N ILE A 258 36.99 -9.72 -1.32
CA ILE A 258 35.58 -9.99 -0.96
C ILE A 258 34.89 -10.84 -2.04
N CYS A 259 33.98 -11.73 -1.63
CA CYS A 259 33.16 -12.53 -2.54
C CYS A 259 31.75 -12.76 -1.99
N ASP A 260 30.86 -13.31 -2.82
CA ASP A 260 29.45 -13.56 -2.48
C ASP A 260 29.26 -14.46 -1.23
N LYS A 261 30.28 -15.25 -0.87
CA LYS A 261 30.23 -16.14 0.31
C LYS A 261 30.50 -15.43 1.64
N ASP A 262 30.99 -14.19 1.61
CA ASP A 262 31.31 -13.43 2.82
C ASP A 262 30.06 -12.79 3.47
N ASN A 263 28.88 -12.94 2.87
CA ASN A 263 27.59 -12.44 3.37
C ASN A 263 27.60 -10.94 3.69
N LEU A 264 28.04 -10.11 2.73
CA LEU A 264 27.90 -8.66 2.82
C LEU A 264 26.41 -8.29 2.69
N ILE A 265 25.88 -7.59 3.70
CA ILE A 265 24.51 -7.11 3.73
C ILE A 265 24.56 -5.59 3.88
N VAL A 266 23.85 -4.88 2.99
CA VAL A 266 23.65 -3.44 3.12
C VAL A 266 22.16 -3.15 3.23
N GLU A 267 21.79 -2.48 4.31
CA GLU A 267 20.43 -2.03 4.54
C GLU A 267 20.40 -0.50 4.58
N VAL A 268 19.59 0.09 3.72
CA VAL A 268 19.33 1.53 3.69
C VAL A 268 17.88 1.73 4.07
N THR A 269 17.61 2.39 5.20
CA THR A 269 16.26 2.48 5.76
C THR A 269 15.92 3.88 6.28
N GLU A 270 14.70 4.34 6.03
CA GLU A 270 14.06 5.49 6.66
C GLU A 270 12.88 4.97 7.47
N ASP A 271 12.97 5.03 8.80
CA ASP A 271 12.03 4.40 9.73
C ASP A 271 11.70 2.92 9.38
N THR A 272 10.57 2.66 8.72
CA THR A 272 10.13 1.34 8.26
C THR A 272 10.34 1.09 6.76
N HIS A 273 10.63 2.12 5.98
CA HIS A 273 10.87 2.04 4.54
C HIS A 273 12.30 1.57 4.25
N ARG A 274 12.45 0.54 3.41
CA ARG A 274 13.76 0.04 2.95
C ARG A 274 14.00 0.45 1.50
N VAL A 275 15.18 0.98 1.21
CA VAL A 275 15.62 1.33 -0.14
C VAL A 275 16.41 0.18 -0.74
N ALA A 276 16.12 -0.14 -2.00
CA ALA A 276 16.85 -1.16 -2.74
C ALA A 276 18.30 -0.73 -2.98
N THR A 277 19.24 -1.65 -2.75
CA THR A 277 20.67 -1.44 -2.95
C THR A 277 21.21 -2.38 -4.01
N LEU A 278 22.09 -1.88 -4.87
CA LEU A 278 22.87 -2.65 -5.82
C LEU A 278 24.29 -2.77 -5.25
N ILE A 279 24.80 -3.99 -5.15
CA ILE A 279 26.15 -4.26 -4.63
C ILE A 279 26.99 -4.87 -5.75
N GLU A 280 28.05 -4.18 -6.14
CA GLU A 280 29.05 -4.62 -7.10
C GLU A 280 30.33 -4.99 -6.33
N LEU A 281 30.59 -6.29 -6.18
CA LEU A 281 31.87 -6.75 -5.63
C LEU A 281 32.97 -6.52 -6.66
N GLY A 282 34.12 -6.00 -6.21
CA GLY A 282 35.24 -5.52 -7.02
C GLY A 282 35.47 -6.36 -8.27
N GLY A 283 35.33 -5.69 -9.43
CA GLY A 283 35.27 -6.34 -10.74
C GLY A 283 36.55 -7.06 -11.17
N THR A 284 36.72 -7.26 -12.49
CA THR A 284 37.83 -8.08 -13.05
C THR A 284 39.24 -7.55 -12.80
N ASP A 285 39.41 -6.35 -12.23
CA ASP A 285 40.71 -5.78 -11.85
C ASP A 285 41.20 -6.36 -10.51
N PRO A 286 42.34 -7.09 -10.48
CA PRO A 286 42.91 -7.64 -9.26
C PRO A 286 43.21 -6.60 -8.17
N LEU A 287 43.39 -5.33 -8.54
CA LEU A 287 43.64 -4.23 -7.59
C LEU A 287 42.37 -3.77 -6.86
N ALA A 288 41.18 -4.08 -7.39
CA ALA A 288 39.89 -3.74 -6.81
C ALA A 288 39.26 -4.88 -5.99
N ALA A 289 39.90 -6.05 -5.92
CA ALA A 289 39.34 -7.26 -5.31
C ALA A 289 38.91 -7.10 -3.84
N ASN A 290 39.48 -6.12 -3.11
CA ASN A 290 39.12 -5.85 -1.72
C ASN A 290 38.04 -4.79 -1.53
N THR A 291 37.29 -4.48 -2.58
CA THR A 291 36.35 -3.37 -2.62
C THR A 291 34.96 -3.87 -3.00
N ALA A 292 33.92 -3.35 -2.38
CA ALA A 292 32.54 -3.45 -2.85
C ALA A 292 32.01 -2.04 -3.08
N VAL A 293 31.43 -1.82 -4.25
CA VAL A 293 30.75 -0.57 -4.60
C VAL A 293 29.26 -0.79 -4.39
N VAL A 294 28.65 0.08 -3.62
CA VAL A 294 27.23 0.00 -3.29
C VAL A 294 26.56 1.23 -3.88
N LYS A 295 25.52 1.00 -4.69
CA LYS A 295 24.72 2.03 -5.34
C LYS A 295 23.28 1.95 -4.87
N PHE A 296 22.66 3.07 -4.61
CA PHE A 296 21.24 3.16 -4.28
C PHE A 296 20.71 4.56 -4.61
N THR A 297 19.39 4.70 -4.74
CA THR A 297 18.76 6.00 -5.01
C THR A 297 17.72 6.25 -3.95
N VAL A 298 17.81 7.42 -3.31
CA VAL A 298 16.83 7.87 -2.33
C VAL A 298 15.82 8.76 -3.02
N ARG A 299 14.52 8.50 -2.81
CA ARG A 299 13.42 9.28 -3.39
C ARG A 299 12.67 10.12 -2.36
N HIS A 300 12.73 9.76 -1.08
CA HIS A 300 12.11 10.57 -0.02
C HIS A 300 13.16 11.40 0.72
N ALA A 301 12.87 12.69 0.90
CA ALA A 301 13.72 13.57 1.65
C ALA A 301 13.58 13.27 3.15
N GLY A 302 14.70 13.09 3.84
CA GLY A 302 14.69 12.67 5.23
C GLY A 302 16.03 12.14 5.71
N GLN A 303 16.01 11.54 6.89
CA GLN A 303 17.19 10.95 7.52
C GLN A 303 17.17 9.43 7.36
N TYR A 304 18.22 8.91 6.73
CA TYR A 304 18.37 7.49 6.42
C TYR A 304 19.44 6.85 7.29
N ARG A 305 19.16 5.62 7.71
CA ARG A 305 20.10 4.72 8.39
C ARG A 305 20.68 3.73 7.39
N ILE A 306 22.00 3.81 7.18
CA ILE A 306 22.76 2.89 6.32
C ILE A 306 23.54 1.90 7.18
N ALA A 307 23.06 0.67 7.27
CA ALA A 307 23.73 -0.42 7.94
C ALA A 307 24.53 -1.26 6.94
N VAL A 308 25.81 -1.48 7.22
CA VAL A 308 26.71 -2.32 6.43
C VAL A 308 27.19 -3.44 7.35
N LEU A 309 26.79 -4.66 7.04
CA LEU A 309 27.05 -5.84 7.86
C LEU A 309 27.81 -6.89 7.07
N ILE A 310 28.61 -7.67 7.77
CA ILE A 310 29.26 -8.88 7.26
C ILE A 310 28.76 -10.02 8.13
N GLY A 311 27.88 -10.87 7.60
CA GLY A 311 27.05 -11.76 8.39
C GLY A 311 26.12 -10.97 9.32
N SER A 312 26.27 -11.15 10.63
CA SER A 312 25.49 -10.43 11.65
C SER A 312 26.27 -9.28 12.33
N CYS A 313 27.49 -8.98 11.87
CA CYS A 313 28.36 -7.99 12.51
C CYS A 313 28.45 -6.70 11.69
N HIS A 314 28.26 -5.55 12.35
CA HIS A 314 28.49 -4.24 11.76
C HIS A 314 29.97 -4.01 11.43
N VAL A 315 30.23 -3.36 10.29
CA VAL A 315 31.55 -2.81 9.99
C VAL A 315 31.82 -1.56 10.82
N HIS A 316 33.08 -1.13 10.87
CA HIS A 316 33.47 0.07 11.61
C HIS A 316 32.67 1.31 11.21
N GLY A 317 32.02 1.96 12.18
CA GLY A 317 31.21 3.17 11.99
C GLY A 317 29.77 2.92 11.55
N SER A 318 29.39 1.67 11.25
CA SER A 318 28.00 1.33 10.93
C SER A 318 27.15 1.19 12.20
N PRO A 319 25.88 1.62 12.20
CA PRO A 319 25.15 2.28 11.10
C PRO A 319 25.52 3.76 10.91
N PHE A 320 25.45 4.22 9.66
CA PHE A 320 25.68 5.62 9.29
C PHE A 320 24.34 6.34 9.11
N LEU A 321 24.19 7.52 9.69
CA LEU A 321 23.05 8.39 9.45
C LEU A 321 23.38 9.38 8.34
N LYS A 322 22.51 9.49 7.34
CA LYS A 322 22.67 10.35 6.16
C LYS A 322 21.39 11.16 5.94
N ASN A 323 21.51 12.46 5.73
CA ASN A 323 20.37 13.33 5.45
C ASN A 323 20.27 13.63 3.95
N PHE A 324 19.07 13.47 3.41
CA PHE A 324 18.74 13.79 2.02
C PHE A 324 17.72 14.93 1.99
N LEU A 325 17.96 15.92 1.14
CA LEU A 325 17.11 17.08 0.93
C LEU A 325 16.21 16.88 -0.29
N PRO A 326 15.02 17.51 -0.32
CA PRO A 326 14.16 17.49 -1.49
C PRO A 326 14.87 18.15 -2.69
N GLY A 327 14.58 17.65 -3.89
CA GLY A 327 15.07 18.22 -5.14
C GLY A 327 14.45 19.58 -5.47
N PRO A 328 14.83 20.18 -6.61
CA PRO A 328 14.19 21.40 -7.10
C PRO A 328 12.73 21.13 -7.48
N PRO A 329 11.87 22.17 -7.52
CA PRO A 329 10.47 22.00 -7.90
C PRO A 329 10.30 21.43 -9.31
N ASP A 330 9.55 20.34 -9.43
CA ASP A 330 9.13 19.75 -10.70
C ASP A 330 7.71 20.25 -11.06
N PRO A 331 7.47 20.71 -12.30
CA PRO A 331 6.17 21.21 -12.72
C PRO A 331 5.01 20.19 -12.61
N ASN A 332 5.26 18.89 -12.79
CA ASN A 332 4.21 17.88 -12.77
C ASN A 332 3.80 17.48 -11.34
N LYS A 333 4.71 17.65 -10.37
CA LYS A 333 4.45 17.34 -8.95
C LYS A 333 4.07 18.58 -8.15
N THR A 334 4.51 19.76 -8.58
CA THR A 334 4.09 21.03 -8.00
C THR A 334 2.59 21.25 -8.24
N VAL A 335 1.84 21.47 -7.16
CA VAL A 335 0.37 21.49 -7.21
C VAL A 335 -0.24 22.72 -6.56
N PHE A 336 -1.35 23.20 -7.12
CA PHE A 336 -2.28 24.03 -6.39
C PHE A 336 -2.96 23.24 -5.28
N VAL A 337 -2.90 23.79 -4.06
CA VAL A 337 -3.62 23.25 -2.90
C VAL A 337 -5.10 23.63 -3.03
N ARG A 338 -5.99 22.67 -2.77
CA ARG A 338 -7.45 22.82 -2.96
C ARG A 338 -7.81 23.19 -4.39
N GLN A 339 -7.38 22.33 -5.32
CA GLN A 339 -7.65 22.47 -6.74
C GLN A 339 -9.16 22.59 -7.01
N SER A 340 -9.50 23.47 -7.96
CA SER A 340 -10.83 23.60 -8.55
C SER A 340 -10.66 23.88 -10.03
N SER A 341 -11.43 23.20 -10.90
CA SER A 341 -11.39 23.49 -12.34
C SER A 341 -11.95 24.87 -12.69
N THR A 342 -12.65 25.51 -11.75
CA THR A 342 -13.17 26.87 -11.91
C THR A 342 -13.04 27.66 -10.61
N VAL A 343 -12.41 28.83 -10.67
CA VAL A 343 -12.23 29.74 -9.55
C VAL A 343 -13.21 30.91 -9.68
N VAL A 344 -14.00 31.18 -8.64
CA VAL A 344 -14.91 32.33 -8.60
C VAL A 344 -14.27 33.48 -7.84
N CYS A 345 -14.06 34.59 -8.54
CA CYS A 345 -13.45 35.81 -8.00
C CYS A 345 -14.46 36.97 -7.96
N THR A 346 -14.12 38.02 -7.20
CA THR A 346 -14.89 39.27 -7.18
C THR A 346 -14.05 40.40 -7.75
N ALA A 347 -14.60 41.18 -8.67
CA ALA A 347 -13.93 42.32 -9.27
C ALA A 347 -13.48 43.34 -8.20
N GLY A 348 -12.25 43.82 -8.32
CA GLY A 348 -11.59 44.74 -7.39
C GLY A 348 -11.09 44.10 -6.09
N ILE A 349 -11.25 42.78 -5.91
CA ILE A 349 -10.79 42.04 -4.73
C ILE A 349 -9.73 41.03 -5.17
N ALA A 350 -8.54 41.11 -4.56
CA ALA A 350 -7.49 40.13 -4.80
C ALA A 350 -7.90 38.75 -4.27
N HIS A 351 -7.90 37.76 -5.15
CA HIS A 351 -8.13 36.36 -4.83
C HIS A 351 -6.79 35.65 -4.65
N SER A 352 -6.66 34.80 -3.63
CA SER A 352 -5.40 34.15 -3.26
C SER A 352 -5.52 32.64 -3.42
N MET A 353 -4.66 32.08 -4.25
CA MET A 353 -4.46 30.64 -4.44
C MET A 353 -3.10 30.24 -3.86
N THR A 354 -2.94 28.98 -3.51
CA THR A 354 -1.74 28.46 -2.86
C THR A 354 -1.15 27.33 -3.68
N ILE A 355 0.14 27.39 -3.94
CA ILE A 355 0.94 26.40 -4.67
C ILE A 355 1.89 25.76 -3.65
N GLU A 356 1.95 24.44 -3.65
CA GLU A 356 2.97 23.64 -2.96
C GLU A 356 4.04 23.24 -3.99
N PRO A 357 5.24 23.85 -3.94
CA PRO A 357 6.36 23.45 -4.77
C PRO A 357 6.83 22.06 -4.32
N ARG A 358 6.84 21.10 -5.24
CA ARG A 358 7.25 19.74 -4.96
C ARG A 358 8.25 19.26 -5.98
N ASP A 359 9.20 18.44 -5.54
CA ASP A 359 10.18 17.83 -6.43
C ASP A 359 9.58 16.66 -7.22
N GLU A 360 10.37 16.08 -8.11
CA GLU A 360 9.95 14.97 -8.98
C GLU A 360 9.46 13.71 -8.22
N TYR A 361 9.78 13.58 -6.93
CA TYR A 361 9.38 12.47 -6.07
C TYR A 361 8.32 12.85 -5.03
N ASP A 362 7.62 13.97 -5.25
CA ASP A 362 6.53 14.45 -4.39
C ASP A 362 6.99 14.92 -2.99
N ASN A 363 8.27 15.23 -2.80
CA ASN A 363 8.73 15.88 -1.58
C ASN A 363 8.46 17.38 -1.64
N LEU A 364 8.05 17.96 -0.51
CA LEU A 364 7.88 19.42 -0.40
C LEU A 364 9.25 20.10 -0.51
N CYS A 365 9.41 21.00 -1.48
CA CYS A 365 10.67 21.70 -1.68
C CYS A 365 10.95 22.67 -0.53
N ILE A 366 12.22 22.75 -0.14
CA ILE A 366 12.70 23.65 0.90
C ILE A 366 13.56 24.72 0.26
N PHE A 367 13.26 25.98 0.56
CA PHE A 367 14.00 27.13 0.04
C PHE A 367 14.78 27.82 1.16
N GLY A 368 16.08 28.00 0.95
CA GLY A 368 17.01 28.63 1.87
C GLY A 368 17.06 30.17 1.78
N PRO A 369 17.91 30.82 2.60
CA PRO A 369 17.95 32.29 2.75
C PRO A 369 18.41 33.10 1.52
N GLY A 370 18.75 32.45 0.41
CA GLY A 370 19.19 33.09 -0.83
C GLY A 370 18.43 32.64 -2.08
N ASP A 371 17.48 31.71 -1.93
CA ASP A 371 16.70 31.20 -3.05
C ASP A 371 15.61 32.19 -3.44
N GLN A 372 15.18 32.15 -4.70
CA GLN A 372 14.02 32.90 -5.20
C GLN A 372 12.89 31.91 -5.52
N PRO A 373 12.01 31.56 -4.55
CA PRO A 373 11.06 30.46 -4.72
C PRO A 373 10.00 30.73 -5.79
N THR A 374 9.76 32.00 -6.10
CA THR A 374 8.78 32.44 -7.09
C THR A 374 9.37 32.62 -8.49
N GLU A 375 10.70 32.49 -8.64
CA GLU A 375 11.37 32.59 -9.93
C GLU A 375 10.98 31.41 -10.84
N GLY A 376 10.81 31.67 -12.13
CA GLY A 376 10.40 30.67 -13.11
C GLY A 376 8.90 30.41 -13.20
N TYR A 377 8.10 30.85 -12.23
CA TYR A 377 6.63 30.78 -12.33
C TYR A 377 6.10 31.87 -13.27
N SER A 378 5.27 31.45 -14.21
CA SER A 378 4.55 32.35 -15.13
C SER A 378 3.07 32.02 -15.14
N VAL A 379 2.23 33.06 -15.19
CA VAL A 379 0.77 32.91 -15.24
C VAL A 379 0.28 33.61 -16.49
N ASN A 380 -0.34 32.83 -17.38
CA ASN A 380 -0.98 33.32 -18.60
C ASN A 380 -2.49 33.35 -18.39
N ILE A 381 -3.12 34.49 -18.68
CA ILE A 381 -4.57 34.66 -18.51
C ILE A 381 -5.18 35.19 -19.80
N ILE A 382 -6.14 34.45 -20.36
CA ILE A 382 -6.82 34.76 -21.62
C ILE A 382 -8.30 34.99 -21.33
N GLN A 383 -8.88 36.05 -21.86
CA GLN A 383 -10.32 36.29 -21.69
C GLN A 383 -11.14 35.39 -22.63
N ILE A 384 -12.15 34.70 -22.08
CA ILE A 384 -13.04 33.80 -22.82
C ILE A 384 -14.32 34.55 -23.22
N GLY A 385 -14.75 34.44 -24.48
CA GLY A 385 -16.07 34.89 -24.89
C GLY A 385 -16.23 36.38 -25.22
N SER A 386 -15.13 37.13 -25.36
CA SER A 386 -15.14 38.54 -25.78
C SER A 386 -14.81 38.71 -27.27
N THR A 387 -15.60 39.51 -27.99
CA THR A 387 -15.31 39.97 -29.37
C THR A 387 -14.42 41.22 -29.41
N VAL A 388 -14.00 41.74 -28.25
CA VAL A 388 -13.16 42.94 -28.18
C VAL A 388 -11.79 42.60 -28.78
N ASP A 389 -11.33 43.46 -29.69
CA ASP A 389 -10.13 43.32 -30.50
C ASP A 389 -9.00 42.58 -29.79
N LYS A 390 -8.33 41.66 -30.52
CA LYS A 390 -7.12 40.92 -30.14
C LYS A 390 -5.92 41.79 -29.68
N GLY A 391 -6.13 43.09 -29.44
CA GLY A 391 -5.15 44.07 -28.97
C GLY A 391 -5.58 44.90 -27.74
N SER A 392 -6.75 44.71 -27.12
CA SER A 392 -7.02 45.34 -25.82
C SER A 392 -6.30 44.56 -24.71
N MET A 393 -5.29 45.16 -24.07
CA MET A 393 -4.65 44.57 -22.90
C MET A 393 -5.70 44.23 -21.84
N ILE A 394 -5.78 42.96 -21.45
CA ILE A 394 -6.59 42.53 -20.32
C ILE A 394 -5.94 43.12 -19.07
N ASP A 395 -6.65 44.01 -18.39
CA ASP A 395 -6.16 44.63 -17.16
C ASP A 395 -6.37 43.64 -16.01
N TYR A 396 -5.28 43.03 -15.53
CA TYR A 396 -5.25 42.17 -14.35
C TYR A 396 -3.92 42.38 -13.63
N SER A 397 -3.87 42.07 -12.34
CA SER A 397 -2.63 42.09 -11.57
C SER A 397 -2.37 40.72 -10.95
N ILE A 398 -1.09 40.33 -10.98
CA ILE A 398 -0.59 39.07 -10.46
C ILE A 398 0.53 39.37 -9.47
N GLN A 399 0.47 38.73 -8.32
CA GLN A 399 1.53 38.78 -7.31
C GLN A 399 1.81 37.37 -6.80
N LEU A 400 3.08 36.98 -6.77
CA LEU A 400 3.56 35.73 -6.20
C LEU A 400 4.38 36.05 -4.94
N ASP A 401 3.97 35.50 -3.81
CA ASP A 401 4.68 35.64 -2.53
C ASP A 401 5.03 34.25 -1.98
N TYR A 402 6.22 34.04 -1.44
CA TYR A 402 6.56 32.78 -0.75
C TYR A 402 6.31 32.89 0.75
N ASP A 403 5.54 31.95 1.29
CA ASP A 403 5.30 31.76 2.71
C ASP A 403 6.28 30.71 3.26
N SER A 404 7.39 31.19 3.81
CA SER A 404 8.45 30.33 4.36
C SER A 404 8.01 29.52 5.57
N SER A 405 6.94 29.92 6.27
CA SER A 405 6.44 29.19 7.44
C SER A 405 5.71 27.91 7.05
N ASN A 406 5.01 27.94 5.92
CA ASN A 406 4.24 26.82 5.39
C ASN A 406 4.90 26.16 4.18
N GLN A 407 6.04 26.68 3.71
CA GLN A 407 6.77 26.25 2.51
C GLN A 407 5.88 26.27 1.26
N ARG A 408 5.12 27.35 1.08
CA ARG A 408 4.11 27.48 0.02
C ARG A 408 4.26 28.78 -0.74
N ILE A 409 3.95 28.76 -2.04
CA ILE A 409 3.85 29.96 -2.85
C ILE A 409 2.39 30.41 -2.89
N ARG A 410 2.16 31.71 -2.75
CA ARG A 410 0.84 32.33 -2.78
C ARG A 410 0.70 33.12 -4.07
N LEU A 411 -0.18 32.65 -4.95
CA LEU A 411 -0.57 33.34 -6.17
C LEU A 411 -1.79 34.22 -5.89
N LYS A 412 -1.61 35.54 -5.93
CA LYS A 412 -2.71 36.51 -5.85
C LYS A 412 -3.04 37.03 -7.24
N VAL A 413 -4.31 36.95 -7.61
CA VAL A 413 -4.85 37.50 -8.86
C VAL A 413 -5.95 38.51 -8.54
N SER A 414 -5.95 39.65 -9.23
CA SER A 414 -7.00 40.66 -9.10
C SER A 414 -7.40 41.21 -10.45
N PHE A 415 -8.71 41.37 -10.63
CA PHE A 415 -9.34 41.81 -11.86
C PHE A 415 -10.17 43.07 -11.57
N PRO A 416 -10.02 44.16 -12.34
CA PRO A 416 -10.78 45.39 -12.15
C PRO A 416 -12.23 45.29 -12.63
N LYS A 417 -12.54 44.35 -13.53
CA LYS A 417 -13.88 44.16 -14.13
C LYS A 417 -14.27 42.69 -14.17
N GLY A 418 -15.59 42.44 -14.13
CA GLY A 418 -16.16 41.11 -14.31
C GLY A 418 -15.92 40.52 -15.71
N GLY A 419 -15.89 39.20 -15.78
CA GLY A 419 -15.68 38.44 -17.01
C GLY A 419 -15.27 36.99 -16.75
N CYS A 420 -15.22 36.19 -17.82
CA CYS A 420 -14.67 34.83 -17.79
C CYS A 420 -13.27 34.83 -18.40
N TYR A 421 -12.35 34.14 -17.74
CA TYR A 421 -10.96 34.03 -18.15
C TYR A 421 -10.52 32.59 -18.04
N HIS A 422 -9.52 32.22 -18.82
CA HIS A 422 -8.81 30.95 -18.75
C HIS A 422 -7.41 31.25 -18.25
N ALA A 423 -6.95 30.52 -17.23
CA ALA A 423 -5.64 30.72 -16.65
C ALA A 423 -4.79 29.45 -16.78
N THR A 424 -3.56 29.64 -17.25
CA THR A 424 -2.55 28.59 -17.31
C THR A 424 -1.35 29.03 -16.50
N VAL A 425 -0.96 28.22 -15.52
CA VAL A 425 0.20 28.46 -14.66
C VAL A 425 1.30 27.48 -15.04
N SER A 426 2.51 28.00 -15.22
CA SER A 426 3.67 27.23 -15.67
C SER A 426 4.87 27.53 -14.80
N LEU A 427 5.76 26.55 -14.66
CA LEU A 427 7.08 26.67 -14.05
C LEU A 427 8.13 26.36 -15.11
N ALA A 428 9.07 27.28 -15.32
CA ALA A 428 10.13 27.19 -16.33
C ALA A 428 9.59 26.92 -17.76
N GLY A 429 8.39 27.43 -18.06
CA GLY A 429 7.71 27.25 -19.35
C GLY A 429 6.92 25.95 -19.50
N LEU A 430 6.96 25.04 -18.52
CA LEU A 430 6.15 23.83 -18.47
C LEU A 430 4.91 24.05 -17.60
N GLN A 431 3.74 23.69 -18.11
CA GLN A 431 2.48 23.83 -17.39
C GLN A 431 2.46 22.96 -16.13
N LEU A 432 1.97 23.50 -15.03
CA LEU A 432 1.75 22.72 -13.81
C LEU A 432 0.62 21.70 -14.04
N HIS A 433 0.72 20.51 -13.46
CA HIS A 433 -0.28 19.44 -13.62
C HIS A 433 -1.73 19.92 -13.39
N ASN A 434 -1.95 20.73 -12.34
CA ASN A 434 -3.24 21.35 -12.07
C ASN A 434 -3.23 22.89 -12.21
N GLY A 435 -2.35 23.40 -13.06
CA GLY A 435 -2.22 24.82 -13.37
C GLY A 435 -3.21 25.33 -14.41
N ASP A 436 -4.11 24.49 -14.90
CA ASP A 436 -5.12 24.78 -15.92
C ASP A 436 -6.51 24.94 -15.31
N PHE A 437 -7.10 26.13 -15.37
CA PHE A 437 -8.43 26.37 -14.83
C PHE A 437 -9.10 27.64 -15.36
N ASP A 438 -10.42 27.65 -15.28
CA ASP A 438 -11.21 28.83 -15.62
C ASP A 438 -11.39 29.76 -14.41
N ILE A 439 -11.50 31.05 -14.66
CA ILE A 439 -11.77 32.09 -13.66
C ILE A 439 -13.04 32.84 -14.04
N ILE A 440 -14.04 32.81 -13.16
CA ILE A 440 -15.25 33.62 -13.29
C ILE A 440 -15.14 34.80 -12.32
N VAL A 441 -14.98 36.00 -12.87
CA VAL A 441 -14.93 37.23 -12.10
C VAL A 441 -16.31 37.87 -12.09
N LEU A 442 -16.91 38.00 -10.92
CA LEU A 442 -18.20 38.63 -10.73
C LEU A 442 -18.05 40.08 -10.24
N GLU A 443 -18.91 40.97 -10.72
CA GLU A 443 -19.06 42.30 -10.13
C GLU A 443 -19.50 42.22 -8.66
N ASN A 444 -19.09 43.18 -7.82
CA ASN A 444 -19.28 43.10 -6.36
C ASN A 444 -20.74 42.88 -5.92
N SER A 445 -21.71 43.56 -6.58
CA SER A 445 -23.14 43.37 -6.30
C SER A 445 -23.64 41.97 -6.68
N VAL A 446 -23.14 41.42 -7.78
CA VAL A 446 -23.47 40.09 -8.30
C VAL A 446 -22.83 39.00 -7.44
N ALA A 447 -21.57 39.17 -7.06
CA ALA A 447 -20.85 38.25 -6.17
C ALA A 447 -21.60 38.08 -4.84
N ARG A 448 -22.04 39.18 -4.20
CA ARG A 448 -22.85 39.13 -2.98
C ARG A 448 -24.17 38.39 -3.19
N MET A 449 -24.84 38.61 -4.31
CA MET A 449 -26.08 37.90 -4.65
C MET A 449 -25.83 36.39 -4.76
N VAL A 450 -24.78 35.97 -5.48
CA VAL A 450 -24.43 34.55 -5.63
C VAL A 450 -24.06 33.93 -4.27
N HIS A 451 -23.24 34.61 -3.47
CA HIS A 451 -22.91 34.12 -2.12
C HIS A 451 -24.15 33.99 -1.22
N ASN A 452 -25.08 34.95 -1.29
CA ASN A 452 -26.34 34.87 -0.55
C ASN A 452 -27.19 33.70 -1.04
N ASN A 453 -27.27 33.47 -2.35
CA ASN A 453 -27.98 32.34 -2.94
C ASN A 453 -27.39 31.00 -2.45
N VAL A 454 -26.06 30.86 -2.47
CA VAL A 454 -25.35 29.65 -2.03
C VAL A 454 -25.43 29.43 -0.51
N ALA A 455 -25.55 30.51 0.27
CA ALA A 455 -25.79 30.46 1.71
C ALA A 455 -27.25 30.16 2.05
N SER A 456 -28.19 30.55 1.19
CA SER A 456 -29.62 30.33 1.37
C SER A 456 -30.00 28.85 1.27
N LYS A 457 -31.17 28.51 1.80
CA LYS A 457 -31.82 27.21 1.56
C LYS A 457 -32.92 27.31 0.50
N ASP A 458 -32.90 28.37 -0.31
CA ASP A 458 -33.93 28.64 -1.31
C ASP A 458 -33.83 27.62 -2.47
N PRO A 459 -34.84 26.78 -2.70
CA PRO A 459 -34.85 25.84 -3.83
C PRO A 459 -35.18 26.52 -5.18
N ASP A 460 -35.58 27.80 -5.18
CA ASP A 460 -36.10 28.51 -6.35
C ASP A 460 -35.07 29.42 -7.04
N ILE A 461 -33.77 29.25 -6.77
CA ILE A 461 -32.70 29.96 -7.47
C ILE A 461 -32.78 29.61 -8.97
N CYS A 462 -33.23 30.56 -9.77
CA CYS A 462 -33.57 30.35 -11.17
C CYS A 462 -33.15 31.52 -12.05
N TYR A 463 -32.56 31.20 -13.20
CA TYR A 463 -32.15 32.19 -14.20
C TYR A 463 -32.72 31.86 -15.58
N VAL A 464 -33.03 32.89 -16.35
CA VAL A 464 -33.55 32.73 -17.71
C VAL A 464 -32.39 32.45 -18.68
N ALA A 465 -32.58 31.50 -19.59
CA ALA A 465 -31.68 31.22 -20.71
C ALA A 465 -32.48 30.94 -21.99
N LYS A 466 -31.79 30.79 -23.12
CA LYS A 466 -32.37 30.24 -24.34
C LYS A 466 -31.61 29.00 -24.77
N LEU A 467 -32.33 27.94 -25.11
CA LEU A 467 -31.81 26.65 -25.55
C LEU A 467 -31.52 26.70 -27.06
N LEU A 468 -30.26 26.46 -27.44
CA LEU A 468 -29.78 26.39 -28.83
C LEU A 468 -29.81 24.96 -29.37
N GLY A 469 -29.36 23.99 -28.58
CA GLY A 469 -29.25 22.60 -29.00
C GLY A 469 -29.33 21.63 -27.82
N MET A 470 -29.88 20.44 -28.07
CA MET A 470 -30.01 19.38 -27.08
C MET A 470 -30.10 18.03 -27.79
N GLN A 471 -29.52 16.96 -27.22
CA GLN A 471 -29.55 15.61 -27.80
C GLN A 471 -28.95 15.53 -29.22
N GLY A 472 -27.95 16.36 -29.52
CA GLY A 472 -27.31 16.41 -30.85
C GLY A 472 -28.11 17.18 -31.92
N GLU A 473 -29.31 17.67 -31.61
CA GLU A 473 -30.10 18.49 -32.52
C GLU A 473 -30.00 19.98 -32.16
N ARG A 474 -29.67 20.83 -33.16
CA ARG A 474 -29.77 22.29 -33.04
C ARG A 474 -31.15 22.79 -33.45
N PHE A 475 -31.76 23.61 -32.61
CA PHE A 475 -33.06 24.21 -32.88
C PHE A 475 -32.95 25.41 -33.83
N SER A 476 -33.82 25.48 -34.85
CA SER A 476 -33.85 26.60 -35.79
C SER A 476 -34.18 27.95 -35.14
N LYS A 477 -34.84 27.93 -33.98
CA LYS A 477 -35.13 29.11 -33.15
C LYS A 477 -34.84 28.79 -31.67
N PRO A 478 -34.04 29.62 -30.98
CA PRO A 478 -33.75 29.40 -29.58
C PRO A 478 -35.02 29.43 -28.70
N LYS A 479 -35.20 28.40 -27.85
CA LYS A 479 -36.37 28.29 -26.96
C LYS A 479 -36.09 28.91 -25.61
N LYS A 480 -37.01 29.72 -25.06
CA LYS A 480 -36.85 30.27 -23.71
C LYS A 480 -36.96 29.16 -22.66
N VAL A 481 -35.93 29.02 -21.84
CA VAL A 481 -35.84 28.04 -20.76
C VAL A 481 -35.42 28.70 -19.45
N PHE A 482 -35.55 27.95 -18.37
CA PHE A 482 -35.26 28.39 -17.00
C PHE A 482 -34.29 27.39 -16.36
N CYS A 483 -33.13 27.88 -15.94
CA CYS A 483 -32.10 27.10 -15.27
C CYS A 483 -32.27 27.24 -13.76
N PHE A 484 -32.75 26.18 -13.10
CA PHE A 484 -32.87 26.08 -11.65
C PHE A 484 -31.60 25.46 -11.07
N ILE A 485 -30.98 26.11 -10.08
CA ILE A 485 -29.74 25.65 -9.47
C ILE A 485 -30.00 25.38 -8.00
N SER A 486 -29.61 24.21 -7.52
CA SER A 486 -29.76 23.80 -6.13
C SER A 486 -28.46 23.15 -5.65
N PRO A 487 -28.28 22.96 -4.33
CA PRO A 487 -27.14 22.21 -3.81
C PRO A 487 -27.02 20.77 -4.31
N LYS A 488 -28.01 20.22 -5.04
CA LYS A 488 -27.97 18.83 -5.54
C LYS A 488 -27.84 18.72 -7.06
N GLN A 489 -28.37 19.69 -7.79
CA GLN A 489 -28.58 19.58 -9.23
C GLN A 489 -28.85 20.94 -9.88
N LEU A 490 -28.55 21.02 -11.18
CA LEU A 490 -28.99 22.05 -12.10
C LEU A 490 -30.08 21.47 -13.00
N THR A 491 -31.26 22.08 -13.06
CA THR A 491 -32.40 21.60 -13.87
C THR A 491 -32.86 22.65 -14.85
N ILE A 492 -32.94 22.28 -16.12
CA ILE A 492 -33.45 23.14 -17.18
C ILE A 492 -34.92 22.79 -17.44
N LYS A 493 -35.79 23.79 -17.31
CA LYS A 493 -37.23 23.66 -17.53
C LYS A 493 -37.73 24.61 -18.61
N GLU A 494 -38.69 24.14 -19.40
CA GLU A 494 -39.54 24.93 -20.26
C GLU A 494 -40.92 25.09 -19.59
N TYR A 495 -41.62 26.19 -19.80
CA TYR A 495 -42.98 26.37 -19.29
C TYR A 495 -43.98 26.33 -20.44
N LEU A 496 -44.77 25.25 -20.50
CA LEU A 496 -45.91 25.13 -21.40
C LEU A 496 -47.06 26.00 -20.88
N LEU A 497 -47.74 26.71 -21.78
CA LEU A 497 -48.84 27.63 -21.44
C LEU A 497 -48.48 28.69 -20.37
N LYS A 498 -47.19 28.95 -20.15
CA LYS A 498 -46.63 29.86 -19.12
C LYS A 498 -46.74 29.39 -17.66
N PHE A 499 -47.38 28.25 -17.35
CA PHE A 499 -47.53 27.79 -15.95
C PHE A 499 -47.26 26.29 -15.73
N ILE A 500 -47.22 25.46 -16.78
CA ILE A 500 -46.93 24.03 -16.65
C ILE A 500 -45.43 23.80 -16.83
N PRO A 501 -44.66 23.48 -15.78
CA PRO A 501 -43.24 23.22 -15.91
C PRO A 501 -42.99 21.87 -16.59
N LYS A 502 -42.31 21.89 -17.72
CA LYS A 502 -41.76 20.70 -18.39
C LYS A 502 -40.26 20.65 -18.14
N ARG A 503 -39.81 19.65 -17.40
CA ARG A 503 -38.37 19.37 -17.21
C ARG A 503 -37.79 18.88 -18.54
N LEU A 504 -36.75 19.54 -19.03
CA LEU A 504 -36.05 19.14 -20.25
C LEU A 504 -34.86 18.25 -19.92
N VAL A 505 -34.00 18.72 -19.02
CA VAL A 505 -32.78 18.02 -18.60
C VAL A 505 -32.41 18.40 -17.17
N THR A 506 -31.74 17.49 -16.47
CA THR A 506 -31.20 17.72 -15.14
C THR A 506 -29.76 17.24 -15.14
N PHE A 507 -28.86 18.11 -14.71
CA PHE A 507 -27.47 17.82 -14.43
C PHE A 507 -27.30 17.70 -12.92
N ARG A 508 -26.54 16.70 -12.48
CA ARG A 508 -26.14 16.67 -11.07
C ARG A 508 -25.14 17.78 -10.81
N LEU A 509 -25.09 18.20 -9.56
CA LEU A 509 -24.01 19.04 -9.08
C LEU A 509 -22.86 18.17 -8.57
N CYS A 510 -21.95 17.80 -9.47
CA CYS A 510 -20.78 16.96 -9.23
C CYS A 510 -19.61 17.41 -10.14
N PRO A 511 -18.35 17.00 -9.83
CA PRO A 511 -17.17 17.44 -10.58
C PRO A 511 -17.19 17.10 -12.08
N SER A 512 -17.89 16.02 -12.47
CA SER A 512 -18.03 15.59 -13.86
C SER A 512 -18.94 16.48 -14.71
N THR A 513 -19.76 17.35 -14.11
CA THR A 513 -20.57 18.31 -14.86
C THR A 513 -19.77 19.57 -15.13
N LYS A 514 -19.36 19.77 -16.38
CA LYS A 514 -18.51 20.88 -16.82
C LYS A 514 -19.29 21.92 -17.62
N PHE A 515 -18.83 23.15 -17.53
CA PHE A 515 -19.32 24.28 -18.32
C PHE A 515 -18.27 24.62 -19.36
N HIS A 516 -18.65 24.70 -20.63
CA HIS A 516 -17.76 25.20 -21.67
C HIS A 516 -18.25 26.56 -22.15
N PHE A 517 -17.37 27.55 -22.11
CA PHE A 517 -17.68 28.91 -22.53
C PHE A 517 -17.26 29.11 -23.98
N GLU A 518 -18.23 29.34 -24.85
CA GLU A 518 -17.97 29.56 -26.27
C GLU A 518 -17.73 31.04 -26.61
N ASN A 519 -17.03 31.29 -27.71
CA ASN A 519 -16.89 32.64 -28.24
C ASN A 519 -18.21 33.15 -28.80
N SER A 520 -18.58 34.37 -28.44
CA SER A 520 -19.79 35.02 -28.98
C SER A 520 -19.65 35.16 -30.49
N THR A 521 -20.47 34.45 -31.25
CA THR A 521 -20.64 34.68 -32.68
C THR A 521 -21.61 35.85 -32.87
N ASN A 522 -21.38 36.69 -33.89
CA ASN A 522 -22.22 37.86 -34.22
C ASN A 522 -23.73 37.55 -34.43
N GLN A 523 -24.14 36.27 -34.38
CA GLN A 523 -25.53 35.84 -34.54
C GLN A 523 -26.42 36.14 -33.33
N HIS A 524 -25.87 36.38 -32.14
CA HIS A 524 -26.63 36.57 -30.89
C HIS A 524 -26.14 37.75 -30.03
N GLU A 525 -26.20 38.97 -30.58
CA GLU A 525 -25.81 40.21 -29.88
C GLU A 525 -26.37 40.30 -28.45
N GLY A 526 -25.47 40.57 -27.49
CA GLY A 526 -25.79 40.76 -26.09
C GLY A 526 -26.00 39.48 -25.28
N TYR A 527 -25.98 38.29 -25.87
CA TYR A 527 -26.04 37.02 -25.13
C TYR A 527 -24.70 36.29 -25.16
N TYR A 528 -24.43 35.53 -24.10
CA TYR A 528 -23.20 34.75 -24.00
C TYR A 528 -23.52 33.25 -24.14
N PRO A 529 -22.93 32.56 -25.15
CA PRO A 529 -23.10 31.13 -25.33
C PRO A 529 -22.28 30.33 -24.32
N PHE A 530 -22.82 29.18 -23.93
CA PHE A 530 -22.16 28.17 -23.12
C PHE A 530 -22.83 26.82 -23.32
N SER A 531 -22.09 25.74 -23.13
CA SER A 531 -22.63 24.39 -23.07
C SER A 531 -22.41 23.78 -21.70
N ILE A 532 -23.30 22.85 -21.32
CA ILE A 532 -23.17 22.03 -20.12
C ILE A 532 -23.03 20.59 -20.56
N ASP A 533 -21.99 19.92 -20.09
CA ASP A 533 -21.69 18.51 -20.37
C ASP A 533 -21.53 17.75 -19.05
N ASP A 534 -22.04 16.53 -18.98
CA ASP A 534 -21.89 15.60 -17.86
C ASP A 534 -21.29 14.25 -18.29
N GLY A 535 -20.82 14.13 -19.54
CA GLY A 535 -20.26 12.91 -20.14
C GLY A 535 -21.29 11.80 -20.40
N CYS A 536 -22.54 11.96 -19.95
CA CYS A 536 -23.59 10.95 -20.01
C CYS A 536 -24.60 11.20 -21.14
N GLN A 537 -24.64 12.40 -21.69
CA GLN A 537 -25.54 12.80 -22.78
C GLN A 537 -24.87 13.85 -23.68
N PRO A 538 -25.35 14.04 -24.93
CA PRO A 538 -24.83 15.11 -25.77
C PRO A 538 -24.94 16.48 -25.07
N PRO A 539 -23.90 17.34 -25.16
CA PRO A 539 -23.87 18.64 -24.48
C PRO A 539 -25.10 19.49 -24.76
N VAL A 540 -25.53 20.25 -23.75
CA VAL A 540 -26.70 21.13 -23.86
C VAL A 540 -26.24 22.55 -24.10
N GLU A 541 -26.49 23.05 -25.31
CA GLU A 541 -26.06 24.37 -25.76
C GLU A 541 -27.09 25.45 -25.36
N LEU A 542 -26.63 26.49 -24.65
CA LEU A 542 -27.44 27.56 -24.10
C LEU A 542 -26.84 28.93 -24.43
N ILE A 543 -27.70 29.96 -24.45
CA ILE A 543 -27.29 31.37 -24.41
C ILE A 543 -28.00 32.08 -23.25
N SER A 544 -27.27 32.89 -22.48
CA SER A 544 -27.86 33.64 -21.36
C SER A 544 -27.14 34.97 -21.09
N LEU A 545 -27.89 35.94 -20.58
CA LEU A 545 -27.35 37.16 -19.95
C LEU A 545 -26.80 36.89 -18.54
N TYR A 546 -27.21 35.77 -17.94
CA TYR A 546 -26.83 35.34 -16.59
C TYR A 546 -25.82 34.18 -16.63
N ARG A 547 -25.14 33.95 -17.76
CA ARG A 547 -24.19 32.82 -17.95
C ARG A 547 -23.22 32.71 -16.78
N ASP A 548 -22.50 33.80 -16.48
CA ASP A 548 -21.46 33.85 -15.46
C ASP A 548 -22.04 33.62 -14.05
N ILE A 549 -23.27 34.08 -13.81
CA ILE A 549 -23.99 33.90 -12.55
C ILE A 549 -24.43 32.44 -12.39
N ILE A 550 -24.95 31.82 -13.45
CA ILE A 550 -25.35 30.41 -13.47
C ILE A 550 -24.14 29.54 -13.17
N ALA A 551 -23.05 29.73 -13.91
CA ALA A 551 -21.82 28.97 -13.74
C ALA A 551 -21.21 29.19 -12.34
N ALA A 552 -21.05 30.45 -11.89
CA ALA A 552 -20.49 30.73 -10.56
C ALA A 552 -21.36 30.18 -9.41
N THR A 553 -22.69 30.24 -9.53
CA THR A 553 -23.60 29.66 -8.54
C THR A 553 -23.44 28.14 -8.47
N PHE A 554 -23.33 27.49 -9.64
CA PHE A 554 -23.07 26.05 -9.73
C PHE A 554 -21.72 25.69 -9.10
N THR A 555 -20.63 26.35 -9.51
CA THR A 555 -19.27 26.11 -8.99
C THR A 555 -19.18 26.30 -7.48
N LEU A 556 -19.78 27.35 -6.93
CA LEU A 556 -19.72 27.60 -5.48
C LEU A 556 -20.55 26.60 -4.67
N PHE A 557 -21.68 26.12 -5.19
CA PHE A 557 -22.37 25.00 -4.56
C PHE A 557 -21.54 23.71 -4.64
N LEU A 558 -20.87 23.45 -5.77
CA LEU A 558 -20.00 22.27 -5.95
C LEU A 558 -18.86 22.28 -4.94
N LEU A 559 -18.09 23.37 -4.88
CA LEU A 559 -16.99 23.53 -3.94
C LEU A 559 -17.45 23.38 -2.49
N LYS A 560 -18.62 23.94 -2.14
CA LYS A 560 -19.21 23.76 -0.81
C LYS A 560 -19.54 22.30 -0.49
N ASN A 561 -19.95 21.52 -1.47
CA ASN A 561 -20.34 20.13 -1.30
C ASN A 561 -19.16 19.16 -1.27
N ILE A 562 -18.02 19.49 -1.90
CA ILE A 562 -16.85 18.61 -1.97
C ILE A 562 -15.76 18.97 -0.95
N GLY A 563 -16.01 19.95 -0.06
CA GLY A 563 -15.01 20.40 0.92
C GLY A 563 -14.02 21.43 0.39
N GLY A 564 -14.25 21.96 -0.81
CA GLY A 564 -13.47 23.03 -1.43
C GLY A 564 -12.29 22.56 -2.28
N SER A 565 -12.18 21.27 -2.55
CA SER A 565 -11.13 20.69 -3.38
C SER A 565 -11.66 19.52 -4.21
N GLU A 566 -11.15 19.36 -5.43
CA GLU A 566 -11.50 18.27 -6.33
C GLU A 566 -10.62 17.01 -6.16
N THR A 567 -9.58 17.05 -5.31
CA THR A 567 -8.69 15.89 -5.11
C THR A 567 -9.38 14.76 -4.33
N PHE A 568 -9.02 13.50 -4.62
CA PHE A 568 -9.59 12.34 -3.91
C PHE A 568 -9.34 12.40 -2.40
N ALA A 569 -8.11 12.74 -1.98
CA ALA A 569 -7.75 12.81 -0.56
C ALA A 569 -8.57 13.85 0.20
N ASP A 570 -8.70 15.06 -0.34
CA ASP A 570 -9.51 16.11 0.29
C ASP A 570 -11.00 15.73 0.32
N LYS A 571 -11.52 15.13 -0.76
CA LYS A 571 -12.90 14.61 -0.81
C LYS A 571 -13.13 13.52 0.22
N GLN A 572 -12.18 12.60 0.39
CA GLN A 572 -12.23 11.53 1.39
C GLN A 572 -12.23 12.10 2.81
N ASP A 573 -11.35 13.05 3.11
CA ASP A 573 -11.28 13.71 4.43
C ASP A 573 -12.58 14.47 4.73
N PHE A 574 -13.10 15.20 3.74
CA PHE A 574 -14.37 15.88 3.85
C PHE A 574 -15.54 14.90 4.07
N PHE A 575 -15.59 13.82 3.30
CA PHE A 575 -16.57 12.74 3.45
C PHE A 575 -16.56 12.16 4.87
N TYR A 576 -15.38 11.76 5.36
CA TYR A 576 -15.25 11.21 6.70
C TYR A 576 -15.62 12.23 7.78
N HIS A 577 -15.29 13.52 7.59
CA HIS A 577 -15.73 14.59 8.48
C HIS A 577 -17.26 14.69 8.54
N GLU A 578 -17.95 14.75 7.40
CA GLU A 578 -19.41 14.87 7.36
C GLU A 578 -20.12 13.61 7.89
N VAL A 579 -19.57 12.41 7.66
CA VAL A 579 -20.10 11.17 8.26
C VAL A 579 -19.99 11.21 9.80
N ARG A 580 -18.83 11.57 10.35
CA ARG A 580 -18.65 11.72 11.82
C ARG A 580 -19.60 12.75 12.40
N LYS A 581 -19.74 13.89 11.73
CA LYS A 581 -20.65 14.97 12.13
C LYS A 581 -22.12 14.56 12.08
N HIS A 582 -22.52 13.79 11.07
CA HIS A 582 -23.87 13.26 10.96
C HIS A 582 -24.22 12.36 12.15
N HIS A 583 -23.27 11.53 12.58
CA HIS A 583 -23.43 10.57 13.68
C HIS A 583 -22.89 11.04 15.02
N GLN A 584 -22.59 12.33 15.20
CA GLN A 584 -21.98 12.87 16.42
C GLN A 584 -22.79 12.61 17.72
N LYS A 585 -24.08 12.27 17.58
CA LYS A 585 -24.98 11.95 18.71
C LYS A 585 -25.00 10.46 19.08
N HIS A 586 -24.39 9.60 18.28
CA HIS A 586 -24.36 8.16 18.50
C HIS A 586 -23.03 7.77 19.14
N TYR A 587 -23.11 7.11 20.31
CA TYR A 587 -21.93 6.65 21.03
C TYR A 587 -21.41 5.34 20.44
N HIS A 588 -20.09 5.25 20.27
CA HIS A 588 -19.42 4.08 19.68
C HIS A 588 -19.12 3.00 20.73
N GLU A 589 -20.11 2.65 21.55
CA GLU A 589 -19.99 1.63 22.60
C GLU A 589 -20.00 0.23 22.02
N LYS A 590 -19.38 -0.74 22.71
CA LYS A 590 -19.38 -2.15 22.29
C LYS A 590 -20.80 -2.73 22.23
N LEU A 591 -21.11 -3.46 21.17
CA LEU A 591 -22.35 -4.22 20.99
C LEU A 591 -22.03 -5.65 20.60
N SER A 592 -22.33 -6.61 21.48
CA SER A 592 -22.06 -8.02 21.24
C SER A 592 -22.99 -8.59 20.16
N MET A 593 -22.39 -9.23 19.15
CA MET A 593 -23.11 -9.87 18.05
C MET A 593 -22.68 -11.34 17.89
N LYS A 594 -23.60 -12.27 18.15
CA LYS A 594 -23.36 -13.71 18.07
C LYS A 594 -23.74 -14.24 16.70
N VAL A 595 -22.78 -14.82 15.97
CA VAL A 595 -22.96 -15.32 14.60
C VAL A 595 -22.44 -16.76 14.46
N GLN A 596 -22.91 -17.47 13.44
CA GLN A 596 -22.48 -18.84 13.13
C GLN A 596 -21.70 -18.82 11.82
N ARG A 597 -20.47 -19.35 11.81
CA ARG A 597 -19.60 -19.35 10.62
C ARG A 597 -20.24 -20.08 9.44
N ASP A 598 -20.79 -21.28 9.68
CA ASP A 598 -21.43 -22.10 8.65
C ASP A 598 -22.71 -21.48 8.05
N LYS A 599 -23.31 -20.52 8.75
CA LYS A 599 -24.55 -19.81 8.35
C LYS A 599 -24.38 -18.32 8.50
N LEU A 600 -23.26 -17.80 8.01
CA LEU A 600 -22.83 -16.44 8.31
C LEU A 600 -23.87 -15.39 7.90
N LEU A 601 -24.36 -15.44 6.66
CA LEU A 601 -25.34 -14.47 6.16
C LEU A 601 -26.66 -14.52 6.95
N GLU A 602 -27.23 -15.72 7.11
CA GLU A 602 -28.51 -15.91 7.82
C GLU A 602 -28.42 -15.48 9.30
N SER A 603 -27.37 -15.92 9.99
CA SER A 603 -27.17 -15.60 11.41
C SER A 603 -26.87 -14.11 11.63
N SER A 604 -26.11 -13.47 10.75
CA SER A 604 -25.84 -12.03 10.80
C SER A 604 -27.10 -11.21 10.57
N MET A 605 -27.90 -11.53 9.54
CA MET A 605 -29.18 -10.86 9.30
C MET A 605 -30.17 -11.07 10.45
N LYS A 606 -30.16 -12.23 11.10
CA LYS A 606 -30.99 -12.50 12.27
C LYS A 606 -30.54 -11.67 13.47
N ALA A 607 -29.23 -11.55 13.69
CA ALA A 607 -28.67 -10.77 14.79
C ALA A 607 -28.97 -9.27 14.66
N THR A 608 -28.93 -8.72 13.44
CA THR A 608 -29.14 -7.28 13.20
C THR A 608 -30.59 -6.90 12.86
N LYS A 609 -31.53 -7.87 12.78
CA LYS A 609 -32.91 -7.65 12.32
C LYS A 609 -33.65 -6.50 13.05
N GLY A 610 -33.35 -6.28 14.33
CA GLY A 610 -33.99 -5.27 15.17
C GLY A 610 -33.13 -4.05 15.49
N PHE A 611 -31.96 -3.91 14.85
CA PHE A 611 -31.04 -2.81 15.15
C PHE A 611 -31.59 -1.47 14.67
N SER A 612 -31.52 -0.47 15.54
CA SER A 612 -31.71 0.93 15.17
C SER A 612 -30.46 1.49 14.49
N VAL A 613 -30.57 2.67 13.87
CA VAL A 613 -29.39 3.40 13.33
C VAL A 613 -28.32 3.59 14.41
N SER A 614 -28.74 3.86 15.65
CA SER A 614 -27.82 4.00 16.78
C SER A 614 -27.10 2.70 17.11
N ASP A 615 -27.75 1.54 16.98
CA ASP A 615 -27.11 0.24 17.16
C ASP A 615 -26.12 -0.05 16.04
N TRP A 616 -26.45 0.31 14.79
CA TRP A 616 -25.52 0.23 13.67
C TRP A 616 -24.31 1.16 13.81
N CYS A 617 -24.39 2.22 14.61
CA CYS A 617 -23.25 3.09 14.91
C CYS A 617 -22.33 2.55 16.04
N ARG A 618 -22.76 1.51 16.76
CA ARG A 618 -21.97 0.91 17.85
C ARG A 618 -20.82 0.06 17.33
N ASN A 619 -19.82 -0.16 18.17
CA ASN A 619 -18.69 -1.02 17.84
C ASN A 619 -19.10 -2.50 17.96
N PHE A 620 -19.15 -3.23 16.85
CA PHE A 620 -19.57 -4.63 16.86
C PHE A 620 -18.48 -5.53 17.46
N GLU A 621 -18.83 -6.22 18.55
CA GLU A 621 -17.99 -7.23 19.19
C GLU A 621 -18.48 -8.61 18.73
N ILE A 622 -17.75 -9.21 17.81
CA ILE A 622 -18.19 -10.42 17.11
C ILE A 622 -17.87 -11.66 17.94
N ILE A 623 -18.85 -12.54 18.10
CA ILE A 623 -18.69 -13.84 18.77
C ILE A 623 -19.14 -14.94 17.81
N PHE A 624 -18.18 -15.66 17.24
CA PHE A 624 -18.45 -16.90 16.50
C PHE A 624 -18.84 -18.01 17.46
N GLN A 625 -20.05 -18.56 17.30
CA GLN A 625 -20.58 -19.58 18.19
C GLN A 625 -19.74 -20.85 18.12
N GLY A 626 -19.23 -21.29 19.27
CA GLY A 626 -18.40 -22.50 19.39
C GLY A 626 -16.90 -22.27 19.24
N GLU A 627 -16.46 -21.03 19.00
CA GLU A 627 -15.04 -20.68 18.84
C GLU A 627 -14.54 -19.87 20.05
N GLN A 628 -13.30 -20.14 20.51
CA GLN A 628 -12.62 -19.31 21.49
C GLN A 628 -11.92 -18.16 20.76
N GLY A 629 -12.45 -16.94 20.88
CA GLY A 629 -11.83 -15.74 20.32
C GLY A 629 -11.99 -14.56 21.26
N VAL A 630 -10.91 -13.84 21.53
CA VAL A 630 -10.93 -12.55 22.24
C VAL A 630 -10.80 -11.45 21.18
N ASP A 631 -11.83 -10.64 21.00
CA ASP A 631 -11.88 -9.64 19.95
C ASP A 631 -11.05 -8.40 20.30
N TRP A 632 -9.76 -8.42 19.92
CA TRP A 632 -8.90 -7.23 19.83
C TRP A 632 -9.02 -6.51 18.47
N GLY A 633 -10.10 -6.77 17.72
CA GLY A 633 -10.38 -6.19 16.40
C GLY A 633 -10.07 -7.11 15.22
N GLY A 634 -9.46 -8.29 15.44
CA GLY A 634 -9.19 -9.29 14.40
C GLY A 634 -10.45 -10.05 13.98
N VAL A 635 -11.24 -10.51 14.96
CA VAL A 635 -12.49 -11.26 14.71
C VAL A 635 -13.52 -10.37 14.02
N ARG A 636 -13.58 -9.09 14.40
CA ARG A 636 -14.40 -8.08 13.71
C ARG A 636 -14.02 -7.91 12.25
N ARG A 637 -12.73 -7.73 11.94
CA ARG A 637 -12.22 -7.59 10.56
C ARG A 637 -12.55 -8.83 9.73
N GLU A 638 -12.30 -10.01 10.29
CA GLU A 638 -12.65 -11.28 9.65
C GLU A 638 -14.14 -11.38 9.34
N TRP A 639 -15.01 -10.98 10.27
CA TRP A 639 -16.46 -10.99 10.02
C TRP A 639 -16.85 -10.08 8.85
N PHE A 640 -16.32 -8.85 8.79
CA PHE A 640 -16.57 -7.94 7.66
C PHE A 640 -16.09 -8.53 6.33
N GLU A 641 -14.91 -9.15 6.32
CA GLU A 641 -14.36 -9.81 5.15
C GLU A 641 -15.26 -10.95 4.66
N LEU A 642 -15.66 -11.85 5.56
CA LEU A 642 -16.48 -13.01 5.24
C LEU A 642 -17.91 -12.63 4.86
N ILE A 643 -18.52 -11.64 5.52
CA ILE A 643 -19.90 -11.22 5.19
C ILE A 643 -19.94 -10.49 3.85
N CYS A 644 -18.92 -9.67 3.52
CA CYS A 644 -18.81 -9.06 2.20
C CYS A 644 -18.64 -10.14 1.12
N ALA A 645 -17.74 -11.09 1.32
CA ALA A 645 -17.56 -12.21 0.40
C ALA A 645 -18.89 -12.97 0.21
N ALA A 646 -19.61 -13.31 1.29
CA ALA A 646 -20.89 -14.01 1.20
C ALA A 646 -21.99 -13.19 0.49
N LEU A 647 -22.00 -11.86 0.61
CA LEU A 647 -23.00 -11.02 -0.03
C LEU A 647 -22.75 -10.79 -1.51
N PHE A 648 -21.48 -10.61 -1.89
CA PHE A 648 -21.08 -10.15 -3.21
C PHE A 648 -20.49 -11.25 -4.11
N ASP A 649 -20.33 -12.47 -3.60
CA ASP A 649 -19.97 -13.65 -4.40
C ASP A 649 -21.07 -13.96 -5.43
N PRO A 650 -20.75 -13.98 -6.74
CA PRO A 650 -21.68 -14.37 -7.80
C PRO A 650 -22.31 -15.75 -7.59
N GLY A 651 -21.58 -16.69 -6.95
CA GLY A 651 -22.04 -18.05 -6.68
C GLY A 651 -23.26 -18.12 -5.77
N ASN A 652 -23.47 -17.10 -4.92
CA ASN A 652 -24.64 -17.04 -4.04
C ASN A 652 -25.89 -16.53 -4.75
N GLY A 653 -25.75 -15.93 -5.94
CA GLY A 653 -26.86 -15.49 -6.79
C GLY A 653 -27.58 -14.22 -6.34
N LEU A 654 -27.14 -13.55 -5.26
CA LEU A 654 -27.62 -12.21 -4.90
C LEU A 654 -27.06 -11.17 -5.86
N PHE A 655 -25.74 -11.20 -6.07
CA PHE A 655 -25.08 -10.54 -7.19
C PHE A 655 -24.76 -11.61 -8.24
N ALA A 656 -24.54 -11.18 -9.47
CA ALA A 656 -24.14 -12.02 -10.59
C ALA A 656 -23.05 -11.29 -11.37
N SER A 657 -22.27 -12.04 -12.14
CA SER A 657 -21.37 -11.45 -13.11
C SER A 657 -21.92 -11.60 -14.52
N PHE A 658 -21.57 -10.65 -15.40
CA PHE A 658 -21.91 -10.73 -16.81
C PHE A 658 -21.02 -11.75 -17.55
N GLY A 659 -19.79 -11.95 -17.09
CA GLY A 659 -18.86 -12.95 -17.62
C GLY A 659 -18.71 -14.18 -16.72
N GLU A 660 -18.25 -15.30 -17.29
CA GLU A 660 -17.97 -16.54 -16.53
C GLU A 660 -16.60 -16.53 -15.82
N SER A 661 -15.78 -15.50 -16.07
CA SER A 661 -14.46 -15.36 -15.47
C SER A 661 -14.54 -15.13 -13.96
N GLN A 662 -13.65 -15.76 -13.17
CA GLN A 662 -13.50 -15.45 -11.74
C GLN A 662 -13.10 -13.99 -11.47
N GLN A 663 -12.71 -13.28 -12.52
CA GLN A 663 -12.33 -11.88 -12.46
C GLN A 663 -13.48 -10.93 -12.73
N ALA A 664 -14.61 -11.45 -13.19
CA ALA A 664 -15.64 -10.61 -13.74
C ALA A 664 -16.33 -9.82 -12.62
N LEU A 665 -16.63 -8.56 -12.93
CA LEU A 665 -17.21 -7.62 -11.98
C LEU A 665 -18.61 -8.09 -11.57
N VAL A 666 -19.02 -7.73 -10.36
CA VAL A 666 -20.30 -8.17 -9.79
C VAL A 666 -21.34 -7.07 -9.89
N HIS A 667 -22.54 -7.46 -10.33
CA HIS A 667 -23.70 -6.61 -10.57
C HIS A 667 -24.92 -7.19 -9.82
N PRO A 668 -25.88 -6.37 -9.36
CA PRO A 668 -27.12 -6.90 -8.79
C PRO A 668 -27.82 -7.88 -9.73
N ASN A 669 -28.30 -9.02 -9.21
CA ASN A 669 -28.92 -10.05 -10.03
C ASN A 669 -30.44 -9.85 -10.15
N PRO A 670 -30.96 -9.45 -11.34
CA PRO A 670 -32.40 -9.34 -11.55
C PRO A 670 -33.09 -10.71 -11.61
N LYS A 671 -32.34 -11.77 -11.95
CA LYS A 671 -32.81 -13.17 -12.09
C LYS A 671 -32.45 -14.02 -10.87
N ARG A 672 -32.31 -13.39 -9.69
CA ARG A 672 -31.93 -14.08 -8.44
C ARG A 672 -32.93 -15.19 -8.05
N PRO A 673 -32.46 -16.23 -7.34
CA PRO A 673 -33.33 -17.25 -6.75
C PRO A 673 -34.39 -16.69 -5.80
N SER A 674 -35.56 -17.33 -5.73
CA SER A 674 -36.74 -16.84 -4.98
C SER A 674 -36.55 -16.72 -3.46
N GLN A 675 -35.59 -17.46 -2.89
CA GLN A 675 -35.21 -17.34 -1.48
C GLN A 675 -34.51 -15.99 -1.17
N LEU A 676 -33.84 -15.39 -2.16
CA LEU A 676 -33.16 -14.11 -2.03
C LEU A 676 -34.12 -12.95 -2.34
N LYS A 677 -34.61 -12.33 -1.27
CA LYS A 677 -35.55 -11.20 -1.29
C LYS A 677 -34.84 -9.85 -1.32
N LEU A 678 -35.56 -8.78 -1.68
CA LEU A 678 -35.06 -7.39 -1.71
C LEU A 678 -34.40 -6.92 -0.40
N LYS A 679 -34.87 -7.42 0.75
CA LYS A 679 -34.25 -7.15 2.07
C LYS A 679 -32.78 -7.58 2.19
N HIS A 680 -32.30 -8.51 1.34
CA HIS A 680 -30.89 -8.90 1.33
C HIS A 680 -30.02 -7.80 0.70
N TYR A 681 -30.52 -7.12 -0.34
CA TYR A 681 -29.87 -5.93 -0.88
C TYR A 681 -29.86 -4.79 0.14
N GLU A 682 -30.97 -4.58 0.86
CA GLU A 682 -31.03 -3.60 1.95
C GLU A 682 -30.02 -3.92 3.06
N PHE A 683 -29.87 -5.19 3.43
CA PHE A 683 -28.82 -5.60 4.37
C PHE A 683 -27.41 -5.40 3.80
N ALA A 684 -27.18 -5.72 2.52
CA ALA A 684 -25.90 -5.47 1.85
C ALA A 684 -25.54 -3.98 1.85
N GLY A 685 -26.52 -3.11 1.57
CA GLY A 685 -26.36 -1.66 1.67
C GLY A 685 -25.98 -1.21 3.08
N ARG A 686 -26.62 -1.74 4.13
CA ARG A 686 -26.24 -1.46 5.52
C ARG A 686 -24.83 -1.92 5.86
N ILE A 687 -24.40 -3.09 5.38
CA ILE A 687 -23.02 -3.58 5.57
C ILE A 687 -22.02 -2.62 4.92
N VAL A 688 -22.27 -2.19 3.68
CA VAL A 688 -21.41 -1.22 2.99
C VAL A 688 -21.39 0.13 3.71
N GLY A 689 -22.56 0.62 4.13
CA GLY A 689 -22.65 1.85 4.93
C GLY A 689 -21.93 1.75 6.26
N LYS A 690 -21.94 0.56 6.88
CA LYS A 690 -21.20 0.27 8.11
C LYS A 690 -19.69 0.27 7.88
N CYS A 691 -19.20 -0.31 6.78
CA CYS A 691 -17.79 -0.26 6.43
C CYS A 691 -17.28 1.19 6.25
N LEU A 692 -18.05 2.01 5.53
CA LEU A 692 -17.76 3.43 5.34
C LEU A 692 -17.79 4.21 6.66
N TYR A 693 -18.80 3.97 7.50
CA TYR A 693 -18.91 4.59 8.82
C TYR A 693 -17.72 4.24 9.73
N GLU A 694 -17.35 2.97 9.86
CA GLU A 694 -16.21 2.54 10.67
C GLU A 694 -14.91 3.16 10.16
N SER A 695 -14.70 3.19 8.84
CA SER A 695 -13.52 3.80 8.24
C SER A 695 -13.44 5.31 8.50
N ALA A 696 -14.58 6.00 8.57
CA ALA A 696 -14.63 7.41 8.95
C ALA A 696 -14.20 7.69 10.40
N LEU A 697 -14.19 6.68 11.29
CA LEU A 697 -13.74 6.86 12.69
C LEU A 697 -12.21 6.85 12.85
N GLY A 698 -11.47 6.45 11.80
CA GLY A 698 -10.00 6.51 11.75
C GLY A 698 -9.35 5.19 11.35
N GLY A 699 -8.03 5.23 11.10
CA GLY A 699 -7.28 4.12 10.52
C GLY A 699 -7.34 2.80 11.31
N SER A 700 -7.44 2.85 12.63
CA SER A 700 -7.56 1.65 13.49
C SER A 700 -8.92 0.93 13.38
N TYR A 701 -9.94 1.62 12.84
CA TYR A 701 -11.29 1.10 12.64
C TYR A 701 -11.59 0.72 11.20
N ARG A 702 -10.69 1.04 10.26
CA ARG A 702 -10.88 0.86 8.82
C ARG A 702 -11.41 -0.54 8.48
N GLN A 703 -12.55 -0.58 7.79
CA GLN A 703 -13.18 -1.78 7.27
C GLN A 703 -13.38 -1.60 5.76
N LEU A 704 -12.77 -2.48 4.98
CA LEU A 704 -12.86 -2.44 3.53
C LEU A 704 -13.95 -3.41 3.04
N VAL A 705 -14.66 -2.99 2.00
CA VAL A 705 -15.62 -3.85 1.30
C VAL A 705 -14.85 -4.77 0.37
N ARG A 706 -15.00 -6.09 0.58
CA ARG A 706 -14.44 -7.10 -0.32
C ARG A 706 -15.44 -7.39 -1.45
N ALA A 707 -15.41 -6.58 -2.50
CA ALA A 707 -16.22 -6.76 -3.69
C ALA A 707 -15.59 -6.04 -4.89
N ARG A 708 -15.78 -6.60 -6.09
CA ARG A 708 -15.36 -5.98 -7.36
C ARG A 708 -16.60 -5.55 -8.12
N PHE A 709 -17.19 -4.44 -7.72
CA PHE A 709 -18.45 -3.97 -8.31
C PHE A 709 -18.26 -3.52 -9.76
N THR A 710 -19.27 -3.75 -10.58
CA THR A 710 -19.38 -3.11 -11.91
C THR A 710 -19.38 -1.59 -11.78
N ARG A 711 -18.75 -0.89 -12.74
CA ARG A 711 -18.71 0.57 -12.80
C ARG A 711 -20.11 1.16 -12.90
N SER A 712 -20.99 0.56 -13.69
CA SER A 712 -22.38 1.02 -13.78
C SER A 712 -23.14 0.92 -12.46
N PHE A 713 -22.81 -0.04 -11.59
CA PHE A 713 -23.43 -0.14 -10.26
C PHE A 713 -22.87 0.93 -9.32
N LEU A 714 -21.56 1.20 -9.35
CA LEU A 714 -20.94 2.29 -8.60
C LEU A 714 -21.52 3.65 -9.04
N ALA A 715 -21.64 3.87 -10.35
CA ALA A 715 -22.30 5.03 -10.94
C ALA A 715 -23.71 5.20 -10.39
N GLN A 716 -24.49 4.13 -10.30
CA GLN A 716 -25.84 4.16 -9.72
C GLN A 716 -25.87 4.42 -8.21
N ILE A 717 -24.86 3.98 -7.45
CA ILE A 717 -24.74 4.27 -6.01
C ILE A 717 -24.54 5.77 -5.78
N ILE A 718 -23.62 6.38 -6.52
CA ILE A 718 -23.44 7.84 -6.49
C ILE A 718 -24.61 8.55 -7.17
N GLY A 719 -25.40 7.84 -7.98
CA GLY A 719 -26.68 8.21 -8.59
C GLY A 719 -26.56 8.81 -10.00
N LEU A 720 -25.45 8.57 -10.67
CA LEU A 720 -25.20 8.95 -12.06
C LEU A 720 -26.00 8.04 -13.00
N ARG A 721 -26.18 8.53 -14.23
CA ARG A 721 -26.84 7.77 -15.28
C ARG A 721 -25.84 6.81 -15.92
N VAL A 722 -26.32 5.62 -16.31
CA VAL A 722 -25.48 4.66 -17.03
C VAL A 722 -25.46 4.96 -18.52
N HIS A 723 -24.28 4.83 -19.14
CA HIS A 723 -24.04 4.98 -20.58
C HIS A 723 -23.40 3.73 -21.19
N TYR A 724 -23.38 3.62 -22.53
CA TYR A 724 -22.87 2.42 -23.20
C TYR A 724 -21.39 2.13 -22.96
N LYS A 725 -20.55 3.13 -22.63
CA LYS A 725 -19.12 2.89 -22.40
C LYS A 725 -18.87 2.02 -21.16
N TYR A 726 -19.84 1.92 -20.23
CA TYR A 726 -19.71 1.01 -19.08
C TYR A 726 -19.63 -0.45 -19.50
N PHE A 727 -20.19 -0.84 -20.65
CA PHE A 727 -20.08 -2.20 -21.13
C PHE A 727 -18.63 -2.62 -21.35
N GLU A 728 -17.72 -1.70 -21.68
CA GLU A 728 -16.30 -2.04 -21.87
C GLU A 728 -15.67 -2.69 -20.63
N GLN A 729 -16.09 -2.28 -19.44
CA GLN A 729 -15.61 -2.84 -18.16
C GLN A 729 -16.58 -3.87 -17.58
N ASP A 730 -17.90 -3.62 -17.67
CA ASP A 730 -18.92 -4.43 -17.01
C ASP A 730 -19.26 -5.70 -17.78
N ASP A 731 -19.34 -5.62 -19.12
CA ASP A 731 -19.67 -6.74 -20.02
C ASP A 731 -18.80 -6.65 -21.30
N PRO A 732 -17.50 -6.97 -21.19
CA PRO A 732 -16.55 -6.82 -22.30
C PRO A 732 -16.95 -7.60 -23.55
N ASP A 733 -17.58 -8.77 -23.38
CA ASP A 733 -18.03 -9.62 -24.48
C ASP A 733 -19.15 -8.94 -25.28
N LEU A 734 -20.15 -8.35 -24.61
CA LEU A 734 -21.18 -7.56 -25.27
C LEU A 734 -20.61 -6.31 -25.92
N TYR A 735 -19.63 -5.67 -25.26
CA TYR A 735 -18.99 -4.47 -25.79
C TYR A 735 -18.28 -4.79 -27.12
N LEU A 736 -17.42 -5.79 -27.14
CA LEU A 736 -16.65 -6.18 -28.33
C LEU A 736 -17.53 -6.71 -29.46
N SER A 737 -18.55 -7.51 -29.14
CA SER A 737 -19.38 -8.18 -30.14
C SER A 737 -20.45 -7.29 -30.76
N LYS A 738 -21.10 -6.43 -29.97
CA LYS A 738 -22.28 -5.65 -30.41
C LYS A 738 -22.02 -4.15 -30.36
N VAL A 739 -21.56 -3.61 -29.23
CA VAL A 739 -21.45 -2.15 -29.02
C VAL A 739 -20.41 -1.55 -29.94
N LYS A 740 -19.19 -2.10 -29.93
CA LYS A 740 -18.07 -1.66 -30.77
C LYS A 740 -18.40 -1.79 -32.25
N TYR A 741 -19.03 -2.89 -32.65
CA TYR A 741 -19.48 -3.09 -34.03
C TYR A 741 -20.44 -1.97 -34.48
N ILE A 742 -21.45 -1.64 -33.67
CA ILE A 742 -22.40 -0.55 -33.97
C ILE A 742 -21.69 0.82 -34.03
N LEU A 743 -20.70 1.07 -33.17
CA LEU A 743 -19.94 2.32 -33.17
C LEU A 743 -19.14 2.49 -34.47
N GLU A 744 -18.46 1.44 -34.92
CA GLU A 744 -17.49 1.48 -36.02
C GLU A 744 -18.11 1.25 -37.41
N ASN A 745 -19.31 0.68 -37.48
CA ASN A 745 -19.97 0.33 -38.75
C ASN A 745 -21.21 1.18 -39.03
N ASP A 746 -21.61 1.19 -40.31
CA ASP A 746 -22.89 1.74 -40.77
C ASP A 746 -24.03 0.82 -40.33
N VAL A 747 -25.05 1.39 -39.67
CA VAL A 747 -26.19 0.64 -39.12
C VAL A 747 -27.44 0.70 -39.98
N GLU A 748 -27.45 1.47 -41.07
CA GLU A 748 -28.67 1.69 -41.86
C GLU A 748 -29.26 0.34 -42.34
N GLU A 749 -28.44 -0.60 -42.81
CA GLU A 749 -28.91 -1.90 -43.32
C GLU A 749 -29.16 -2.97 -42.24
N MET A 750 -28.85 -2.69 -40.97
CA MET A 750 -28.90 -3.70 -39.90
C MET A 750 -30.31 -3.99 -39.34
N GLU A 751 -31.34 -3.27 -39.82
CA GLU A 751 -32.74 -3.36 -39.37
C GLU A 751 -32.89 -3.32 -37.83
N LEU A 752 -32.03 -2.55 -37.16
CA LEU A 752 -32.09 -2.35 -35.71
C LEU A 752 -33.25 -1.42 -35.35
N TYR A 753 -33.94 -1.74 -34.26
CA TYR A 753 -34.99 -0.92 -33.66
C TYR A 753 -34.66 -0.66 -32.19
N PHE A 754 -35.29 0.34 -31.57
CA PHE A 754 -35.11 0.65 -30.14
C PHE A 754 -35.83 -0.36 -29.23
N VAL A 755 -35.51 -1.64 -29.39
CA VAL A 755 -36.00 -2.77 -28.62
C VAL A 755 -34.85 -3.71 -28.25
N GLU A 756 -35.08 -4.48 -27.21
CA GLU A 756 -34.23 -5.60 -26.82
C GLU A 756 -35.07 -6.87 -26.71
N GLU A 757 -34.59 -7.94 -27.32
CA GLU A 757 -35.24 -9.24 -27.32
C GLU A 757 -34.56 -10.18 -26.32
N GLU A 758 -35.34 -10.75 -25.41
CA GLU A 758 -34.89 -11.78 -24.47
C GLU A 758 -35.31 -13.15 -25.00
N TYR A 759 -34.34 -14.05 -25.15
CA TYR A 759 -34.56 -15.44 -25.60
C TYR A 759 -34.33 -16.42 -24.43
N ASP A 760 -35.00 -17.57 -24.44
CA ASP A 760 -34.71 -18.66 -23.52
C ASP A 760 -33.54 -19.54 -24.00
N LYS A 761 -33.23 -20.58 -23.23
CA LYS A 761 -32.15 -21.52 -23.55
C LYS A 761 -32.43 -22.37 -24.81
N ASP A 762 -33.70 -22.47 -25.21
CA ASP A 762 -34.15 -23.22 -26.39
C ASP A 762 -34.28 -22.29 -27.61
N GLY A 763 -33.91 -21.00 -27.48
CA GLY A 763 -33.95 -20.00 -28.53
C GLY A 763 -35.35 -19.45 -28.82
N GLN A 764 -36.33 -19.65 -27.92
CA GLN A 764 -37.65 -19.04 -28.05
C GLN A 764 -37.65 -17.61 -27.51
N LEU A 765 -38.28 -16.70 -28.24
CA LEU A 765 -38.46 -15.32 -27.83
C LEU A 765 -39.37 -15.26 -26.60
N LEU A 766 -38.80 -14.91 -25.45
CA LEU A 766 -39.53 -14.75 -24.18
C LEU A 766 -40.22 -13.39 -24.11
N LYS A 767 -39.50 -12.33 -24.51
CA LYS A 767 -39.95 -10.96 -24.28
C LYS A 767 -39.25 -10.00 -25.23
N VAL A 768 -40.00 -9.00 -25.69
CA VAL A 768 -39.46 -7.82 -26.37
C VAL A 768 -39.63 -6.63 -25.45
N ALA A 769 -38.52 -6.07 -24.97
CA ALA A 769 -38.50 -4.87 -24.15
C ALA A 769 -38.27 -3.65 -25.03
N GLU A 770 -39.22 -2.71 -25.05
CA GLU A 770 -39.00 -1.42 -25.70
C GLU A 770 -38.01 -0.58 -24.88
N LEU A 771 -36.91 -0.15 -25.49
CA LEU A 771 -35.87 0.66 -24.85
C LEU A 771 -36.31 2.12 -24.67
N ILE A 772 -37.19 2.59 -25.56
CA ILE A 772 -37.87 3.88 -25.49
C ILE A 772 -39.37 3.68 -25.76
N PRO A 773 -40.26 4.61 -25.36
CA PRO A 773 -41.69 4.49 -25.66
C PRO A 773 -41.96 4.37 -27.17
N GLY A 774 -42.60 3.27 -27.59
CA GLY A 774 -42.87 2.99 -29.00
C GLY A 774 -41.64 2.58 -29.81
N GLY A 775 -40.57 2.14 -29.12
CA GLY A 775 -39.27 1.80 -29.71
C GLY A 775 -39.34 0.72 -30.79
N SER A 776 -40.35 -0.15 -30.76
CA SER A 776 -40.61 -1.14 -31.82
C SER A 776 -40.86 -0.54 -33.21
N LYS A 777 -41.21 0.75 -33.29
CA LYS A 777 -41.47 1.48 -34.55
C LYS A 777 -40.35 2.45 -34.92
N VAL A 778 -39.34 2.60 -34.06
CA VAL A 778 -38.24 3.55 -34.26
C VAL A 778 -37.02 2.77 -34.74
N ARG A 779 -36.71 2.91 -36.03
CA ARG A 779 -35.49 2.33 -36.61
C ARG A 779 -34.27 3.10 -36.13
N VAL A 780 -33.18 2.38 -35.87
CA VAL A 780 -31.87 2.95 -35.58
C VAL A 780 -31.20 3.33 -36.90
N THR A 781 -30.71 4.56 -36.95
CA THR A 781 -29.97 5.18 -38.06
C THR A 781 -28.59 5.58 -37.57
N ASN A 782 -27.69 5.98 -38.46
CA ASN A 782 -26.35 6.46 -38.04
C ASN A 782 -26.43 7.67 -37.09
N ASP A 783 -27.40 8.56 -37.30
CA ASP A 783 -27.63 9.73 -36.44
C ASP A 783 -28.14 9.34 -35.04
N THR A 784 -28.79 8.18 -34.91
CA THR A 784 -29.47 7.76 -33.67
C THR A 784 -28.80 6.60 -32.95
N LYS A 785 -27.72 6.02 -33.52
CA LYS A 785 -27.06 4.82 -32.98
C LYS A 785 -26.49 5.00 -31.58
N LEU A 786 -25.92 6.17 -31.27
CA LEU A 786 -25.43 6.47 -29.91
C LEU A 786 -26.57 6.47 -28.88
N ARG A 787 -27.71 7.07 -29.24
CA ARG A 787 -28.91 7.07 -28.40
C ARG A 787 -29.47 5.66 -28.19
N TYR A 788 -29.40 4.80 -29.21
CA TYR A 788 -29.76 3.38 -29.09
C TYR A 788 -28.87 2.66 -28.08
N LEU A 789 -27.55 2.84 -28.19
CA LEU A 789 -26.58 2.22 -27.28
C LEU A 789 -26.78 2.68 -25.83
N ASP A 790 -27.03 3.98 -25.59
CA ASP A 790 -27.33 4.48 -24.24
C ASP A 790 -28.67 3.97 -23.70
N ALA A 791 -29.68 3.83 -24.55
CA ALA A 791 -30.96 3.25 -24.15
C ALA A 791 -30.81 1.76 -23.78
N LEU A 792 -29.98 1.02 -24.53
CA LEU A 792 -29.61 -0.36 -24.23
C LEU A 792 -28.87 -0.48 -22.90
N ALA A 793 -27.89 0.40 -22.64
CA ALA A 793 -27.17 0.45 -21.37
C ALA A 793 -28.12 0.76 -20.20
N GLN A 794 -28.99 1.76 -20.36
CA GLN A 794 -30.00 2.11 -19.36
C GLN A 794 -30.96 0.96 -19.05
N HIS A 795 -31.31 0.14 -20.05
CA HIS A 795 -32.13 -1.03 -19.84
C HIS A 795 -31.38 -2.13 -19.08
N ARG A 796 -30.24 -2.58 -19.61
CA ARG A 796 -29.49 -3.75 -19.10
C ARG A 796 -28.86 -3.52 -17.74
N LEU A 797 -28.23 -2.35 -17.54
CA LEU A 797 -27.38 -2.08 -16.38
C LEU A 797 -28.12 -1.37 -15.23
N ALA A 798 -29.31 -0.81 -15.47
CA ALA A 798 -30.00 0.00 -14.46
C ALA A 798 -31.51 -0.30 -14.33
N SER A 799 -32.27 -0.20 -15.41
CA SER A 799 -33.74 -0.33 -15.34
C SER A 799 -34.18 -1.73 -14.90
N SER A 800 -33.44 -2.76 -15.33
CA SER A 800 -33.64 -4.17 -14.98
C SER A 800 -33.45 -4.48 -13.48
N ILE A 801 -32.61 -3.70 -12.78
CA ILE A 801 -32.20 -3.90 -11.39
C ILE A 801 -32.66 -2.79 -10.44
N ARG A 802 -33.55 -1.90 -10.90
CA ARG A 802 -33.94 -0.69 -10.16
C ARG A 802 -34.41 -0.99 -8.74
N ASN A 803 -35.20 -2.05 -8.55
CA ASN A 803 -35.73 -2.40 -7.23
C ASN A 803 -34.61 -2.86 -6.28
N GLU A 804 -33.63 -3.58 -6.81
CA GLU A 804 -32.47 -4.10 -6.10
C GLU A 804 -31.57 -2.96 -5.64
N VAL A 805 -31.25 -2.03 -6.55
CA VAL A 805 -30.49 -0.79 -6.25
C VAL A 805 -31.23 0.08 -5.24
N ASP A 806 -32.54 0.31 -5.42
CA ASP A 806 -33.33 1.12 -4.49
C ASP A 806 -33.29 0.57 -3.06
N HIS A 807 -33.33 -0.76 -2.89
CA HIS A 807 -33.23 -1.37 -1.56
C HIS A 807 -31.80 -1.32 -1.00
N PHE A 808 -30.79 -1.54 -1.85
CA PHE A 808 -29.39 -1.36 -1.47
C PHE A 808 -29.15 0.07 -0.95
N LEU A 809 -29.57 1.08 -1.70
CA LEU A 809 -29.46 2.49 -1.32
C LEU A 809 -30.23 2.81 -0.04
N ARG A 810 -31.42 2.23 0.18
CA ARG A 810 -32.15 2.40 1.46
C ARG A 810 -31.31 1.96 2.66
N GLY A 811 -30.66 0.81 2.56
CA GLY A 811 -29.80 0.32 3.64
C GLY A 811 -28.52 1.15 3.82
N LEU A 812 -27.88 1.53 2.71
CA LEU A 812 -26.69 2.38 2.71
C LEU A 812 -26.99 3.75 3.34
N ASN A 813 -28.11 4.35 2.96
CA ASN A 813 -28.49 5.71 3.35
C ASN A 813 -28.98 5.83 4.80
N GLU A 814 -29.11 4.72 5.53
CA GLU A 814 -29.31 4.75 6.99
C GLU A 814 -28.05 5.21 7.73
N LEU A 815 -26.87 4.90 7.17
CA LEU A 815 -25.57 5.21 7.78
C LEU A 815 -24.83 6.30 7.02
N ILE A 816 -24.99 6.41 5.70
CA ILE A 816 -24.31 7.43 4.91
C ILE A 816 -25.33 8.45 4.42
N PRO A 817 -25.15 9.75 4.68
CA PRO A 817 -26.10 10.75 4.23
C PRO A 817 -26.34 10.71 2.72
N ASP A 818 -27.61 10.78 2.31
CA ASP A 818 -28.00 10.75 0.90
C ASP A 818 -27.29 11.85 0.09
N ASN A 819 -26.77 11.48 -1.09
CA ASN A 819 -25.94 12.31 -1.99
C ASN A 819 -24.53 12.65 -1.49
N LEU A 820 -24.12 12.28 -0.28
CA LEU A 820 -22.75 12.57 0.20
C LEU A 820 -21.70 11.81 -0.63
N LEU A 821 -22.02 10.59 -1.05
CA LEU A 821 -21.16 9.83 -1.97
C LEU A 821 -21.10 10.42 -3.39
N GLY A 822 -22.04 11.31 -3.75
CA GLY A 822 -22.08 11.95 -5.06
C GLY A 822 -20.95 12.95 -5.32
N ILE A 823 -20.04 13.16 -4.36
CA ILE A 823 -18.82 13.95 -4.53
C ILE A 823 -17.72 13.16 -5.25
N PHE A 824 -17.79 11.83 -5.21
CA PHE A 824 -16.84 10.93 -5.83
C PHE A 824 -17.31 10.49 -7.22
N ASP A 825 -16.37 10.18 -8.10
CA ASP A 825 -16.64 9.38 -9.30
C ASP A 825 -16.68 7.88 -8.98
N GLU A 826 -16.89 7.04 -10.00
CA GLU A 826 -16.97 5.58 -9.86
C GLU A 826 -15.66 4.94 -9.39
N ASN A 827 -14.51 5.47 -9.81
CA ASN A 827 -13.19 4.94 -9.48
C ASN A 827 -12.79 5.32 -8.06
N GLU A 828 -13.05 6.57 -7.69
CA GLU A 828 -12.88 7.08 -6.34
C GLU A 828 -13.81 6.40 -5.35
N LEU A 829 -15.06 6.13 -5.73
CA LEU A 829 -15.99 5.38 -4.89
C LEU A 829 -15.47 3.95 -4.66
N GLU A 830 -14.91 3.30 -5.69
CA GLU A 830 -14.26 2.00 -5.52
C GLU A 830 -13.11 2.09 -4.52
N LEU A 831 -12.20 3.06 -4.67
CA LEU A 831 -11.06 3.27 -3.76
C LEU A 831 -11.52 3.56 -2.32
N LEU A 832 -12.59 4.34 -2.14
CA LEU A 832 -13.16 4.65 -0.84
C LEU A 832 -13.73 3.40 -0.15
N LEU A 833 -14.43 2.55 -0.91
CA LEU A 833 -15.07 1.32 -0.42
C LEU A 833 -14.06 0.20 -0.17
N CYS A 834 -13.17 -0.01 -1.12
CA CYS A 834 -12.37 -1.22 -1.27
C CYS A 834 -10.92 -1.00 -0.84
N GLY A 835 -10.48 0.25 -0.70
CA GLY A 835 -9.12 0.63 -0.36
C GLY A 835 -8.13 0.41 -1.51
N THR A 836 -6.86 0.62 -1.20
CA THR A 836 -5.73 0.21 -2.03
C THR A 836 -5.29 -1.19 -1.59
N GLY A 837 -4.98 -2.06 -2.55
CA GLY A 837 -4.46 -3.40 -2.28
C GLY A 837 -2.97 -3.39 -1.91
N GLU A 838 -2.46 -4.52 -1.43
CA GLU A 838 -1.01 -4.76 -1.42
C GLU A 838 -0.63 -5.39 -2.76
N TYR A 839 0.16 -4.66 -3.55
CA TYR A 839 0.61 -5.14 -4.86
C TYR A 839 2.03 -5.66 -4.78
N SER A 840 2.23 -6.94 -5.13
CA SER A 840 3.57 -7.48 -5.27
C SER A 840 4.06 -7.27 -6.71
N VAL A 841 5.03 -6.36 -6.88
CA VAL A 841 5.69 -6.14 -8.18
C VAL A 841 6.41 -7.41 -8.66
N ALA A 842 6.93 -8.21 -7.72
CA ALA A 842 7.51 -9.51 -8.03
C ALA A 842 6.47 -10.50 -8.59
N ASP A 843 5.25 -10.51 -8.04
CA ASP A 843 4.17 -11.36 -8.54
C ASP A 843 3.69 -10.92 -9.93
N LEU A 844 3.53 -9.61 -10.14
CA LEU A 844 3.21 -9.04 -11.46
C LEU A 844 4.29 -9.42 -12.49
N ARG A 845 5.58 -9.24 -12.15
CA ARG A 845 6.70 -9.57 -13.04
C ARG A 845 6.77 -11.06 -13.36
N ALA A 846 6.45 -11.94 -12.40
CA ALA A 846 6.43 -13.38 -12.62
C ALA A 846 5.30 -13.84 -13.56
N HIS A 847 4.19 -13.10 -13.63
CA HIS A 847 2.96 -13.54 -14.30
C HIS A 847 2.51 -12.69 -15.49
N HIS A 848 3.28 -11.66 -15.89
CA HIS A 848 3.00 -10.88 -17.09
C HIS A 848 3.34 -11.63 -18.41
N ILE A 849 2.76 -11.16 -19.51
CA ILE A 849 3.11 -11.53 -20.89
C ILE A 849 3.68 -10.30 -21.58
N ALA A 850 4.89 -10.40 -22.15
CA ALA A 850 5.48 -9.35 -22.96
C ALA A 850 5.26 -9.62 -24.45
N ASN A 851 4.56 -8.74 -25.14
CA ASN A 851 4.29 -8.80 -26.57
C ASN A 851 5.17 -7.78 -27.29
N GLY A 852 6.43 -8.15 -27.47
CA GLY A 852 7.46 -7.34 -28.11
C GLY A 852 8.84 -7.90 -27.76
N SER A 853 9.77 -7.81 -28.70
CA SER A 853 11.14 -8.33 -28.50
C SER A 853 12.23 -7.46 -29.11
N SER A 854 11.87 -6.26 -29.59
CA SER A 854 12.86 -5.32 -30.10
C SER A 854 13.72 -4.80 -28.94
N PRO A 855 15.02 -4.50 -29.18
CA PRO A 855 15.88 -3.89 -28.16
C PRO A 855 15.29 -2.61 -27.56
N GLU A 856 14.60 -1.81 -28.38
CA GLU A 856 13.92 -0.60 -27.96
C GLU A 856 12.78 -0.92 -26.98
N PHE A 857 11.95 -1.92 -27.29
CA PHE A 857 10.88 -2.35 -26.39
C PHE A 857 11.40 -2.97 -25.09
N LEU A 858 12.47 -3.77 -25.14
CA LEU A 858 13.05 -4.36 -23.92
C LEU A 858 13.58 -3.28 -22.97
N ARG A 859 14.16 -2.20 -23.51
CA ARG A 859 14.55 -1.02 -22.73
C ARG A 859 13.35 -0.35 -22.05
N VAL A 860 12.26 -0.13 -22.79
CA VAL A 860 11.02 0.44 -22.24
C VAL A 860 10.38 -0.48 -21.21
N LEU A 861 10.46 -1.79 -21.40
CA LEU A 861 9.97 -2.78 -20.45
C LEU A 861 10.79 -2.76 -19.14
N ASP A 862 12.11 -2.60 -19.21
CA ASP A 862 12.95 -2.42 -18.02
C ASP A 862 12.60 -1.11 -17.29
N TRP A 863 12.39 -0.02 -18.03
CA TRP A 863 11.89 1.25 -17.47
C TRP A 863 10.54 1.08 -16.77
N PHE A 864 9.61 0.31 -17.34
CA PHE A 864 8.35 -0.02 -16.71
C PHE A 864 8.55 -0.70 -15.34
N TRP A 865 9.41 -1.71 -15.26
CA TRP A 865 9.67 -2.39 -13.98
C TRP A 865 10.32 -1.49 -12.95
N THR A 866 11.22 -0.59 -13.39
CA THR A 866 11.81 0.42 -12.50
C THR A 866 10.76 1.39 -11.99
N ALA A 867 9.89 1.92 -12.85
CA ALA A 867 8.83 2.85 -12.44
C ALA A 867 7.87 2.20 -11.44
N VAL A 868 7.32 1.03 -11.78
CA VAL A 868 6.34 0.30 -10.97
C VAL A 868 6.91 -0.14 -9.61
N SER A 869 8.21 -0.42 -9.52
CA SER A 869 8.86 -0.73 -8.23
C SER A 869 8.92 0.47 -7.26
N ASN A 870 8.73 1.68 -7.78
CA ASN A 870 8.76 2.91 -6.99
C ASN A 870 7.37 3.57 -6.86
N PHE A 871 6.33 2.99 -7.47
CA PHE A 871 4.99 3.50 -7.33
C PHE A 871 4.51 3.41 -5.89
N THR A 872 3.77 4.42 -5.46
CA THR A 872 2.96 4.38 -4.26
C THR A 872 1.84 3.34 -4.42
N GLN A 873 1.24 2.91 -3.30
CA GLN A 873 0.09 1.98 -3.36
C GLN A 873 -1.09 2.56 -4.15
N GLU A 874 -1.26 3.88 -4.15
CA GLU A 874 -2.31 4.56 -4.92
C GLU A 874 -2.01 4.55 -6.42
N GLU A 875 -0.78 4.85 -6.82
CA GLU A 875 -0.35 4.77 -8.23
C GLU A 875 -0.45 3.32 -8.74
N MET A 876 -0.10 2.33 -7.93
CA MET A 876 -0.30 0.92 -8.26
C MET A 876 -1.78 0.56 -8.43
N ALA A 877 -2.65 1.06 -7.55
CA ALA A 877 -4.10 0.87 -7.66
C ALA A 877 -4.65 1.49 -8.95
N ARG A 878 -4.22 2.71 -9.30
CA ARG A 878 -4.59 3.38 -10.55
C ARG A 878 -4.07 2.66 -11.79
N LEU A 879 -2.83 2.17 -11.78
CA LEU A 879 -2.31 1.34 -12.85
C LEU A 879 -3.18 0.10 -13.07
N LEU A 880 -3.60 -0.56 -11.99
CA LEU A 880 -4.46 -1.74 -12.09
C LEU A 880 -5.87 -1.37 -12.59
N GLN A 881 -6.44 -0.25 -12.15
CA GLN A 881 -7.71 0.27 -12.69
C GLN A 881 -7.59 0.58 -14.19
N PHE A 882 -6.53 1.27 -14.60
CA PHE A 882 -6.28 1.64 -15.98
C PHE A 882 -6.16 0.42 -16.90
N THR A 883 -5.51 -0.64 -16.41
CA THR A 883 -5.19 -1.83 -17.22
C THR A 883 -6.20 -2.97 -17.09
N THR A 884 -6.93 -3.07 -15.99
CA THR A 884 -7.84 -4.21 -15.70
C THR A 884 -9.27 -3.77 -15.37
N GLY A 885 -9.52 -2.47 -15.26
CA GLY A 885 -10.82 -1.92 -14.87
C GLY A 885 -11.15 -2.06 -13.38
N CYS A 886 -10.21 -2.48 -12.52
CA CYS A 886 -10.43 -2.65 -11.07
C CYS A 886 -9.15 -2.34 -10.27
N SER A 887 -9.28 -1.76 -9.07
CA SER A 887 -8.13 -1.52 -8.19
C SER A 887 -7.71 -2.75 -7.39
N GLN A 888 -8.51 -3.82 -7.41
CA GLN A 888 -8.25 -5.05 -6.67
C GLN A 888 -7.87 -6.22 -7.58
N LEU A 889 -6.88 -6.99 -7.14
CA LEU A 889 -6.54 -8.28 -7.73
C LEU A 889 -7.53 -9.37 -7.30
N PRO A 890 -7.66 -10.45 -8.09
CA PRO A 890 -8.30 -11.68 -7.62
C PRO A 890 -7.61 -12.23 -6.37
N PRO A 891 -8.28 -13.11 -5.60
CA PRO A 891 -7.71 -13.68 -4.38
C PRO A 891 -6.33 -14.34 -4.53
N GLY A 892 -6.02 -14.92 -5.69
CA GLY A 892 -4.69 -15.50 -5.96
C GLY A 892 -3.71 -14.58 -6.69
N GLY A 893 -3.89 -13.26 -6.63
CA GLY A 893 -2.93 -12.29 -7.17
C GLY A 893 -2.89 -12.20 -8.70
N PHE A 894 -1.76 -11.75 -9.24
CA PHE A 894 -1.57 -11.55 -10.69
C PHE A 894 -1.60 -12.86 -11.48
N GLN A 895 -1.23 -13.98 -10.86
CA GLN A 895 -1.30 -15.31 -11.46
C GLN A 895 -2.71 -15.67 -11.95
N GLN A 896 -3.73 -15.18 -11.26
CA GLN A 896 -5.14 -15.45 -11.57
C GLN A 896 -5.76 -14.39 -12.50
N LEU A 897 -4.95 -13.49 -13.07
CA LEU A 897 -5.40 -12.64 -14.16
C LEU A 897 -5.71 -13.48 -15.41
N SER A 898 -6.93 -13.31 -15.93
CA SER A 898 -7.47 -14.01 -17.08
C SER A 898 -8.32 -13.06 -17.94
N PRO A 899 -7.77 -12.54 -19.05
CA PRO A 899 -6.43 -12.84 -19.61
C PRO A 899 -5.28 -12.39 -18.69
N ARG A 900 -4.09 -13.00 -18.81
CA ARG A 900 -2.92 -12.55 -18.00
C ARG A 900 -2.60 -11.09 -18.32
N PHE A 901 -1.98 -10.40 -17.37
CA PHE A 901 -1.50 -9.03 -17.61
C PHE A 901 -0.52 -9.00 -18.79
N GLN A 902 -0.77 -8.14 -19.78
CA GLN A 902 0.04 -8.07 -21.00
C GLN A 902 0.68 -6.69 -21.14
N ILE A 903 1.96 -6.65 -21.49
CA ILE A 903 2.67 -5.43 -21.85
C ILE A 903 3.06 -5.55 -23.31
N THR A 904 2.56 -4.65 -24.15
CA THR A 904 2.70 -4.73 -25.61
C THR A 904 3.41 -3.50 -26.14
N ALA A 905 4.31 -3.70 -27.11
CA ALA A 905 4.94 -2.59 -27.81
C ALA A 905 3.91 -1.84 -28.67
N ALA A 906 3.73 -0.55 -28.44
CA ALA A 906 2.91 0.29 -29.32
C ALA A 906 3.78 0.83 -30.47
N PRO A 907 3.29 0.85 -31.73
CA PRO A 907 4.04 1.35 -32.87
C PRO A 907 4.01 2.90 -32.95
N THR A 908 4.22 3.57 -31.83
CA THR A 908 4.19 5.02 -31.67
C THR A 908 5.37 5.49 -30.82
N PHE A 909 5.70 6.77 -30.90
CA PHE A 909 6.82 7.38 -30.18
C PHE A 909 6.33 8.60 -29.41
N ALA A 910 6.71 8.73 -28.14
CA ALA A 910 6.34 9.84 -27.25
C ALA A 910 4.82 10.09 -27.05
N ASN A 911 3.96 9.14 -27.44
CA ASN A 911 2.53 9.18 -27.12
C ASN A 911 2.28 8.69 -25.68
N LEU A 912 1.09 8.96 -25.13
CA LEU A 912 0.70 8.36 -23.85
C LEU A 912 0.50 6.83 -23.98
N PRO A 913 0.84 6.05 -22.93
CA PRO A 913 0.44 4.67 -22.82
C PRO A 913 -1.07 4.52 -22.96
N THR A 914 -1.49 3.45 -23.62
CA THR A 914 -2.91 3.10 -23.78
C THR A 914 -3.18 1.76 -23.14
N ALA A 915 -4.42 1.53 -22.72
CA ALA A 915 -4.81 0.27 -22.13
C ALA A 915 -6.06 -0.30 -22.79
N HIS A 916 -6.14 -1.63 -22.80
CA HIS A 916 -7.32 -2.39 -23.17
C HIS A 916 -7.69 -3.28 -21.98
N THR A 917 -8.60 -2.79 -21.16
CA THR A 917 -9.04 -3.45 -19.93
C THR A 917 -9.60 -4.85 -20.19
N CYS A 918 -10.28 -5.06 -21.32
CA CYS A 918 -10.80 -6.37 -21.73
C CYS A 918 -9.70 -7.45 -21.85
N PHE A 919 -8.46 -7.05 -22.14
CA PHE A 919 -7.33 -7.97 -22.34
C PHE A 919 -6.29 -7.91 -21.23
N ASN A 920 -6.55 -7.14 -20.16
CA ASN A 920 -5.57 -6.78 -19.14
C ASN A 920 -4.27 -6.27 -19.78
N GLN A 921 -4.38 -5.46 -20.83
CA GLN A 921 -3.26 -5.10 -21.72
C GLN A 921 -2.88 -3.64 -21.57
N LEU A 922 -1.59 -3.40 -21.35
CA LEU A 922 -0.93 -2.10 -21.40
C LEU A 922 -0.08 -2.01 -22.68
N CYS A 923 -0.32 -0.99 -23.48
CA CYS A 923 0.42 -0.70 -24.71
C CYS A 923 1.40 0.45 -24.45
N LEU A 924 2.70 0.16 -24.56
CA LEU A 924 3.79 1.08 -24.27
C LEU A 924 4.46 1.58 -25.57
N PRO A 925 4.39 2.90 -25.87
CA PRO A 925 5.19 3.56 -26.91
C PRO A 925 6.69 3.53 -26.61
N ASP A 926 7.53 3.89 -27.58
CA ASP A 926 8.96 4.17 -27.34
C ASP A 926 9.18 5.62 -26.90
N TYR A 927 10.26 5.86 -26.13
CA TYR A 927 10.61 7.16 -25.55
C TYR A 927 12.11 7.41 -25.58
N GLU A 928 12.51 8.67 -25.51
CA GLU A 928 13.92 9.09 -25.54
C GLU A 928 14.68 8.69 -24.27
N CYS A 929 14.05 8.78 -23.10
CA CYS A 929 14.66 8.51 -21.80
C CYS A 929 13.63 7.98 -20.79
N TYR A 930 14.13 7.44 -19.67
CA TYR A 930 13.32 6.93 -18.55
C TYR A 930 12.35 7.97 -18.01
N ASP A 931 12.81 9.21 -17.79
CA ASP A 931 11.99 10.26 -17.17
C ASP A 931 10.77 10.62 -18.03
N HIS A 932 10.95 10.65 -19.37
CA HIS A 932 9.85 10.90 -20.30
C HIS A 932 8.85 9.73 -20.27
N PHE A 933 9.35 8.49 -20.26
CA PHE A 933 8.50 7.30 -20.12
C PHE A 933 7.69 7.31 -18.82
N GLU A 934 8.34 7.58 -17.68
CA GLU A 934 7.71 7.54 -16.35
C GLU A 934 6.63 8.63 -16.23
N ARG A 935 6.91 9.86 -16.70
CA ARG A 935 5.91 10.94 -16.74
C ARG A 935 4.70 10.58 -17.59
N ALA A 936 4.93 10.03 -18.79
CA ALA A 936 3.84 9.63 -19.68
C ALA A 936 2.99 8.50 -19.06
N LEU A 937 3.62 7.54 -18.37
CA LEU A 937 2.92 6.47 -17.66
C LEU A 937 2.09 6.98 -16.49
N LEU A 938 2.66 7.85 -15.64
CA LEU A 938 1.94 8.46 -14.52
C LEU A 938 0.75 9.29 -15.02
N LEU A 939 0.92 10.08 -16.08
CA LEU A 939 -0.16 10.86 -16.68
C LEU A 939 -1.27 9.95 -17.22
N ALA A 940 -0.92 8.87 -17.91
CA ALA A 940 -1.91 7.95 -18.45
C ALA A 940 -2.73 7.25 -17.35
N ILE A 941 -2.12 6.88 -16.22
CA ILE A 941 -2.86 6.23 -15.13
C ILE A 941 -3.63 7.22 -14.25
N SER A 942 -3.27 8.51 -14.24
CA SER A 942 -4.00 9.55 -13.51
C SER A 942 -5.18 10.10 -14.32
N GLU A 943 -5.00 10.34 -15.62
CA GLU A 943 -6.00 10.97 -16.48
C GLU A 943 -6.79 9.96 -17.32
N GLY A 944 -6.18 8.82 -17.69
CA GLY A 944 -6.80 7.82 -18.56
C GLY A 944 -7.99 7.09 -17.94
N THR A 945 -8.24 7.25 -16.64
CA THR A 945 -9.40 6.70 -15.94
C THR A 945 -10.67 7.54 -16.06
N GLU A 946 -10.58 8.81 -16.50
CA GLU A 946 -11.74 9.70 -16.68
C GLU A 946 -12.53 9.43 -17.98
N GLY A 947 -12.15 8.40 -18.73
CA GLY A 947 -12.73 8.07 -20.02
C GLY A 947 -12.23 9.03 -21.10
N PHE A 948 -11.98 8.51 -22.29
CA PHE A 948 -11.53 9.30 -23.44
C PHE A 948 -12.56 10.40 -23.77
N GLY A 949 -12.30 11.59 -23.24
CA GLY A 949 -13.01 12.84 -23.45
C GLY A 949 -12.06 14.05 -23.59
N MET A 950 -10.74 13.82 -23.64
CA MET A 950 -9.76 14.82 -24.07
C MET A 950 -9.38 14.54 -25.52
N ILE A 951 -10.12 15.14 -26.45
CA ILE A 951 -9.63 15.53 -27.78
C ILE A 951 -9.74 17.04 -27.86
#